data_AF-A0AA42PJZ4-F1
#
_entry.id   AF-A0AA42PJZ4-F1
#
_cell.length_a   1.000
_cell.length_b   1.000
_cell.length_c   1.000
_cell.angle_alpha   90.00
_cell.angle_beta   90.00
_cell.angle_gamma   90.00
#
_symmetry.space_group_name_H-M   'P 1'
#
loop_
_entity.id
_entity.type
_entity.pdbx_description
1 polymer ?
#
loop_
_entity_poly.entity_id
_entity_poly.type
_entity_poly.pdbx_seq_one_letter_code
_entity_poly.pdbx_strand_id
1 'polypeptide(L)'
;MTLAPAELPASLQPLVDRALSRLTQVLPEPVTVELQPLLIRLAVTSDFALDTLVRQPALLAQLAAPGCPPIPAPVLDPLQPSDWPAQLRRWRAAMSTRLIWRDLAGLDDVAQTLAGATTLAEDCLRLALEALQQEFAQRHGVVCDSEGHPQQLVVFGLGKLGGGELNFSSDIDLVYAYPHGGESDGPRALAAEEYFARLGQRLAKLLDETTVDGFSHRVDLRLRPFGSAGRVALSFAAMDQYFQREGRDWERYAWLKARAVAGDIAAGEAWLQTLRPFVYRRYLDFTALDGLREMKAAITAEVARRELHEDIKRGAGGIREIEFLCQALQLIRGGREPALRERRLLVALEALVAAGQIAAEDGAALREAYLFLRRLENRLQMLRDAQTHVLPSDALDRERIAIGLGYPDWDVLRAALAVQQQRVSTEFAALLAPRKGQAAPDALANYWRSLPDGSDAPLLAEAGFLDANGADQSLRDFAQGTGVKSLSDAARARLDRVLPALLHAATRSPQPDAALKRVLGLLQAVLRRTSYLALLDEQPSALARLVDVLARSALLAERLAAYPLLLDELLDVRVSGPMPDADGMLAECRQVLSVEDPESALRWLNETRLALSFRMAMATLDGRQGAVDSTRQLAELAQAVVITVLAMAEADMRAAHGEIPGGRFAIIGYGSLGGLELGFGSDLDLVFLHDNPAGVDASDGARPLEPGRWYARLAQKVMALLGAVTAAGRLYDIDVRLRPDGGKGSLVSSLASYTEYQRERAWTWEHQALVRARGVAGDASLLADFEQVRAQTLGRERDQATLYADVLKMRGRMRTELDRSDAARLDLKQGAGGVVDLEFLLQTGVLARSAQHAALLQPRDTPSLIDALAVTGFLPDGTAQALHSAHATLLEVGLACTLDRRPRLAATTPAIEQACAAITSACVEAELPFA
;
A
#
# COMPACT_ATOMS: atom_id res chain seq x y z
N MET A 1 19.24 -14.16 40.00
CA MET A 1 20.38 -14.74 40.77
C MET A 1 20.71 -13.82 41.93
N THR A 2 20.78 -14.38 43.14
CA THR A 2 21.08 -13.69 44.40
C THR A 2 22.59 -13.54 44.57
N LEU A 3 23.14 -12.36 44.28
CA LEU A 3 24.48 -12.00 44.73
C LEU A 3 24.44 -11.90 46.26
N ALA A 4 24.97 -12.91 46.94
CA ALA A 4 25.20 -12.83 48.38
C ALA A 4 26.39 -11.91 48.67
N PRO A 5 26.47 -11.26 49.84
CA PRO A 5 27.61 -10.39 50.22
C PRO A 5 29.00 -11.04 50.10
N ALA A 6 29.08 -12.38 50.05
CA ALA A 6 30.32 -13.14 49.93
C ALA A 6 30.86 -13.28 48.48
N GLU A 7 30.14 -12.79 47.47
CA GLU A 7 30.51 -12.90 46.03
C GLU A 7 30.90 -11.55 45.39
N LEU A 8 30.97 -10.47 46.18
CA LEU A 8 31.32 -9.15 45.68
C LEU A 8 32.85 -9.06 45.44
N PRO A 9 33.32 -8.59 44.26
CA PRO A 9 34.74 -8.29 44.05
C PRO A 9 35.28 -7.34 45.11
N ALA A 10 36.49 -7.60 45.61
CA ALA A 10 37.13 -6.79 46.65
C ALA A 10 37.30 -5.30 46.25
N SER A 11 37.37 -5.02 44.94
CA SER A 11 37.41 -3.67 44.37
C SER A 11 36.13 -2.86 44.61
N LEU A 12 34.96 -3.52 44.74
CA LEU A 12 33.66 -2.87 44.91
C LEU A 12 33.28 -2.66 46.39
N GLN A 13 33.89 -3.40 47.32
CA GLN A 13 33.54 -3.35 48.75
C GLN A 13 33.62 -1.93 49.34
N PRO A 14 34.69 -1.13 49.11
CA PRO A 14 34.78 0.21 49.67
C PRO A 14 33.71 1.18 49.14
N LEU A 15 33.20 0.95 47.93
CA LEU A 15 32.12 1.73 47.33
C LEU A 15 30.79 1.39 48.00
N VAL A 16 30.51 0.09 48.15
CA VAL A 16 29.28 -0.39 48.80
C VAL A 16 29.21 0.05 50.26
N ASP A 17 30.29 -0.12 51.03
CA ASP A 17 30.33 0.28 52.45
C ASP A 17 30.05 1.77 52.63
N ARG A 18 30.66 2.61 51.78
CA ARG A 18 30.45 4.06 51.80
C ARG A 18 29.01 4.43 51.44
N ALA A 19 28.46 3.80 50.40
CA ALA A 19 27.09 4.01 49.96
C ALA A 19 26.07 3.66 51.06
N LEU A 20 26.20 2.47 51.64
CA LEU A 20 25.31 2.01 52.70
C LEU A 20 25.45 2.87 53.96
N SER A 21 26.68 3.24 54.34
CA SER A 21 26.89 4.15 55.47
C SER A 21 26.21 5.51 55.28
N ARG A 22 26.26 6.10 54.07
CA ARG A 22 25.57 7.36 53.76
C ARG A 22 24.05 7.20 53.89
N LEU A 23 23.51 6.09 53.40
CA LEU A 23 22.07 5.82 53.44
C LEU A 23 21.59 5.59 54.89
N THR A 24 22.27 4.76 55.67
CA THR A 24 21.88 4.45 57.07
C THR A 24 21.87 5.68 57.97
N GLN A 25 22.69 6.70 57.68
CA GLN A 25 22.69 7.95 58.46
C GLN A 25 21.41 8.78 58.34
N VAL A 26 20.62 8.60 57.28
CA VAL A 26 19.43 9.41 57.00
C VAL A 26 18.13 8.61 57.03
N LEU A 27 18.20 7.28 57.15
CA LEU A 27 17.01 6.44 57.23
C LEU A 27 16.32 6.58 58.59
N PRO A 28 14.96 6.63 58.60
CA PRO A 28 14.19 6.74 59.84
C PRO A 28 14.20 5.44 60.67
N GLU A 29 14.39 4.29 60.02
CA GLU A 29 14.42 2.97 60.63
C GLU A 29 15.63 2.16 60.14
N PRO A 30 16.17 1.23 60.95
CA PRO A 30 17.26 0.36 60.53
C PRO A 30 16.83 -0.57 59.39
N VAL A 31 17.74 -0.75 58.43
CA VAL A 31 17.53 -1.64 57.27
C VAL A 31 17.37 -3.09 57.74
N THR A 32 16.32 -3.77 57.27
CA THR A 32 16.10 -5.19 57.56
C THR A 32 17.12 -6.07 56.84
N VAL A 33 17.46 -7.23 57.44
CA VAL A 33 18.43 -8.19 56.87
C VAL A 33 18.00 -8.65 55.47
N GLU A 34 16.70 -8.74 55.21
CA GLU A 34 16.13 -9.15 53.93
C GLU A 34 16.40 -8.15 52.78
N LEU A 35 16.50 -6.85 53.08
CA LEU A 35 16.74 -5.80 52.08
C LEU A 35 18.23 -5.61 51.77
N GLN A 36 19.12 -6.10 52.63
CA GLN A 36 20.55 -5.87 52.53
C GLN A 36 21.17 -6.32 51.20
N PRO A 37 20.86 -7.51 50.64
CA PRO A 37 21.40 -7.92 49.33
C PRO A 37 20.95 -6.99 48.19
N LEU A 38 19.73 -6.49 48.23
CA LEU A 38 19.19 -5.61 47.19
C LEU A 38 19.83 -4.21 47.26
N LEU A 39 20.07 -3.70 48.46
CA LEU A 39 20.79 -2.44 48.66
C LEU A 39 22.27 -2.51 48.26
N ILE A 40 22.93 -3.65 48.48
CA ILE A 40 24.29 -3.89 47.95
C ILE A 40 24.28 -3.82 46.43
N ARG A 41 23.34 -4.51 45.77
CA ARG A 41 23.20 -4.47 44.31
C ARG A 41 22.86 -3.07 43.80
N LEU A 42 22.02 -2.33 44.52
CA LEU A 42 21.69 -0.95 44.22
C LEU A 42 22.95 -0.07 44.27
N ALA A 43 23.78 -0.23 45.29
CA ALA A 43 25.02 0.53 45.44
C ALA A 43 26.03 0.26 44.33
N VAL A 44 26.18 -1.00 43.92
CA VAL A 44 26.99 -1.35 42.74
C VAL A 44 26.42 -0.69 41.49
N THR A 45 25.10 -0.70 41.32
CA THR A 45 24.43 -0.31 40.07
C THR A 45 24.27 1.20 39.88
N SER A 46 23.96 1.96 40.93
CA SER A 46 23.48 3.33 40.76
C SER A 46 23.83 4.25 41.92
N ASP A 47 24.68 5.23 41.62
CA ASP A 47 24.93 6.39 42.49
C ASP A 47 23.67 7.27 42.55
N PHE A 48 22.97 7.41 41.42
CA PHE A 48 21.74 8.21 41.30
C PHE A 48 20.63 7.74 42.24
N ALA A 49 20.35 6.44 42.27
CA ALA A 49 19.30 5.87 43.12
C ALA A 49 19.64 6.03 44.60
N LEU A 50 20.91 5.82 44.98
CA LEU A 50 21.38 6.06 46.34
C LEU A 50 21.24 7.51 46.76
N ASP A 51 21.70 8.45 45.92
CA ASP A 51 21.58 9.87 46.21
C ASP A 51 20.12 10.31 46.31
N THR A 52 19.22 9.68 45.53
CA THR A 52 17.78 9.92 45.63
C THR A 52 17.20 9.38 46.93
N LEU A 53 17.57 8.18 47.36
CA LEU A 53 17.16 7.63 48.67
C LEU A 53 17.72 8.45 49.84
N VAL A 54 18.93 9.01 49.70
CA VAL A 54 19.49 9.89 50.73
C VAL A 54 18.69 11.20 50.85
N ARG A 55 18.25 11.77 49.71
CA ARG A 55 17.41 12.98 49.70
C ARG A 55 15.95 12.72 50.05
N GLN A 56 15.45 11.51 49.78
CA GLN A 56 14.05 11.10 49.98
C GLN A 56 13.98 9.78 50.76
N PRO A 57 14.40 9.74 52.05
CA PRO A 57 14.57 8.48 52.79
C PRO A 57 13.26 7.70 52.99
N ALA A 58 12.11 8.37 53.00
CA ALA A 58 10.80 7.74 53.08
C ALA A 58 10.47 6.83 51.88
N LEU A 59 11.16 7.02 50.74
CA LEU A 59 10.94 6.23 49.53
C LEU A 59 11.32 4.76 49.72
N LEU A 60 12.30 4.45 50.58
CA LEU A 60 12.77 3.08 50.79
C LEU A 60 11.63 2.15 51.23
N ALA A 61 10.77 2.60 52.16
CA ALA A 61 9.63 1.82 52.63
C ALA A 61 8.64 1.48 51.51
N GLN A 62 8.42 2.42 50.58
CA GLN A 62 7.54 2.21 49.42
C GLN A 62 8.15 1.26 48.39
N LEU A 63 9.46 1.38 48.13
CA LEU A 63 10.16 0.48 47.20
C LEU A 63 10.24 -0.95 47.75
N ALA A 64 10.43 -1.10 49.06
CA ALA A 64 10.47 -2.37 49.76
C ALA A 64 9.10 -3.05 49.92
N ALA A 65 8.00 -2.33 49.69
CA ALA A 65 6.66 -2.92 49.76
C ALA A 65 6.48 -4.02 48.69
N PRO A 66 5.71 -5.09 48.97
CA PRO A 66 5.48 -6.17 48.02
C PRO A 66 5.01 -5.67 46.64
N GLY A 67 5.68 -6.13 45.59
CA GLY A 67 5.37 -5.72 44.21
C GLY A 67 5.88 -4.33 43.81
N CYS A 68 6.51 -3.57 44.72
CA CYS A 68 7.05 -2.23 44.48
C CYS A 68 6.02 -1.32 43.79
N PRO A 69 4.93 -0.92 44.49
CA PRO A 69 3.82 -0.17 43.90
C PRO A 69 4.25 1.19 43.34
N PRO A 70 3.50 1.79 42.41
CA PRO A 70 3.80 3.11 41.87
C PRO A 70 3.70 4.20 42.95
N ILE A 71 4.53 5.25 42.81
CA ILE A 71 4.57 6.37 43.73
C ILE A 71 3.52 7.40 43.28
N PRO A 72 2.63 7.88 44.18
CA PRO A 72 1.59 8.84 43.82
C PRO A 72 2.16 10.09 43.13
N ALA A 73 1.51 10.52 42.04
CA ALA A 73 1.87 11.74 41.34
C ALA A 73 1.61 12.99 42.20
N PRO A 74 2.46 14.03 42.08
CA PRO A 74 2.22 15.29 42.78
C PRO A 74 1.03 16.04 42.17
N VAL A 75 0.37 16.86 42.98
CA VAL A 75 -0.65 17.81 42.51
C VAL A 75 0.02 19.16 42.31
N LEU A 76 0.14 19.59 41.05
CA LEU A 76 0.73 20.88 40.70
C LEU A 76 -0.33 22.00 40.87
N ASP A 77 -0.42 22.56 42.08
CA ASP A 77 -1.42 23.59 42.42
C ASP A 77 -1.24 24.89 41.60
N PRO A 78 -2.22 25.32 40.79
CA PRO A 78 -2.24 26.60 40.06
C PRO A 78 -1.94 27.84 40.90
N LEU A 79 -2.19 27.78 42.21
CA LEU A 79 -1.94 28.89 43.12
C LEU A 79 -0.48 28.97 43.58
N GLN A 80 0.33 27.93 43.37
CA GLN A 80 1.74 27.85 43.78
C GLN A 80 2.67 27.38 42.65
N PRO A 81 2.73 28.11 41.50
CA PRO A 81 3.54 27.71 40.36
C PRO A 81 5.06 27.70 40.63
N SER A 82 5.53 28.34 41.69
CA SER A 82 6.92 28.29 42.16
C SER A 82 7.37 26.91 42.60
N ASP A 83 6.43 26.07 43.03
CA ASP A 83 6.73 24.78 43.67
C ASP A 83 6.73 23.63 42.67
N TRP A 84 6.08 23.83 41.52
CA TRP A 84 5.98 22.82 40.47
C TRP A 84 7.32 22.25 40.02
N PRO A 85 8.37 23.07 39.80
CA PRO A 85 9.64 22.53 39.37
C PRO A 85 10.21 21.50 40.34
N ALA A 86 10.18 21.79 41.65
CA ALA A 86 10.71 20.91 42.69
C ALA A 86 9.87 19.64 42.84
N GLN A 87 8.54 19.76 42.86
CA GLN A 87 7.63 18.61 42.98
C GLN A 87 7.80 17.63 41.81
N LEU A 88 7.82 18.14 40.58
CA LEU A 88 7.96 17.31 39.39
C LEU A 88 9.31 16.58 39.33
N ARG A 89 10.41 17.28 39.66
CA ARG A 89 11.77 16.73 39.67
C ARG A 89 11.96 15.65 40.73
N ARG A 90 11.48 15.89 41.96
CA ARG A 90 11.54 14.91 43.04
C ARG A 90 10.75 13.65 42.71
N TRP A 91 9.55 13.82 42.15
CA TRP A 91 8.71 12.70 41.73
C TRP A 91 9.34 11.92 40.58
N ARG A 92 9.85 12.60 39.54
CA ARG A 92 10.60 11.96 38.44
C ARG A 92 11.80 11.17 38.97
N ALA A 93 12.57 11.73 39.90
CA ALA A 93 13.72 11.04 40.50
C ALA A 93 13.29 9.80 41.31
N ALA A 94 12.20 9.91 42.06
CA ALA A 94 11.65 8.80 42.85
C ALA A 94 11.14 7.66 41.94
N MET A 95 10.41 7.99 40.88
CA MET A 95 9.94 7.02 39.89
C MET A 95 11.10 6.40 39.07
N SER A 96 12.13 7.17 38.74
CA SER A 96 13.34 6.64 38.09
C SER A 96 14.09 5.67 39.01
N THR A 97 14.21 6.00 40.30
CA THR A 97 14.75 5.10 41.34
C THR A 97 13.92 3.82 41.44
N ARG A 98 12.59 3.93 41.32
CA ARG A 98 11.69 2.77 41.28
C ARG A 98 11.96 1.87 40.06
N LEU A 99 12.21 2.41 38.88
CA LEU A 99 12.58 1.61 37.70
C LEU A 99 13.86 0.82 37.94
N ILE A 100 14.90 1.44 38.52
CA ILE A 100 16.15 0.77 38.91
C ILE A 100 15.86 -0.35 39.92
N TRP A 101 15.04 -0.06 40.94
CA TRP A 101 14.70 -1.02 41.97
C TRP A 101 14.00 -2.26 41.41
N ARG A 102 13.05 -2.07 40.49
CA ARG A 102 12.29 -3.15 39.87
C ARG A 102 13.14 -4.02 38.95
N ASP A 103 14.00 -3.41 38.14
CA ASP A 103 15.01 -4.12 37.34
C ASP A 103 15.92 -4.97 38.24
N LEU A 104 16.43 -4.40 39.34
CA LEU A 104 17.28 -5.13 40.27
C LEU A 104 16.53 -6.25 40.99
N ALA A 105 15.30 -6.02 41.43
CA ALA A 105 14.47 -7.04 42.06
C ALA A 105 14.05 -8.16 41.09
N GLY A 106 14.31 -8.03 39.79
CA GLY A 106 13.88 -8.99 38.76
C GLY A 106 12.37 -8.95 38.51
N LEU A 107 11.72 -7.82 38.83
CA LEU A 107 10.30 -7.60 38.63
C LEU A 107 9.97 -7.10 37.22
N ASP A 108 10.92 -6.40 36.59
CA ASP A 108 10.80 -5.90 35.23
C ASP A 108 11.95 -6.43 34.36
N ASP A 109 11.62 -6.84 33.15
CA ASP A 109 12.59 -7.04 32.08
C ASP A 109 12.94 -5.70 31.39
N VAL A 110 13.79 -5.77 30.35
CA VAL A 110 14.20 -4.59 29.59
C VAL A 110 13.00 -3.90 28.93
N ALA A 111 12.06 -4.65 28.36
CA ALA A 111 10.91 -4.09 27.67
C ALA A 111 10.00 -3.34 28.65
N GLN A 112 9.77 -3.91 29.83
CA GLN A 112 9.01 -3.29 30.92
C GLN A 112 9.72 -2.04 31.47
N THR A 113 11.05 -2.06 31.55
CA THR A 113 11.85 -0.89 31.96
C THR A 113 11.71 0.26 30.95
N LEU A 114 11.78 -0.03 29.64
CA LEU A 114 11.62 0.98 28.58
C LEU A 114 10.18 1.55 28.55
N ALA A 115 9.19 0.67 28.72
CA ALA A 115 7.79 1.09 28.84
C ALA A 115 7.57 1.99 30.06
N GLY A 116 8.12 1.59 31.22
CA GLY A 116 8.03 2.38 32.45
C GLY A 116 8.70 3.75 32.36
N ALA A 117 9.86 3.85 31.70
CA ALA A 117 10.52 5.13 31.43
C ALA A 117 9.68 6.01 30.49
N THR A 118 9.04 5.41 29.49
CA THR A 118 8.11 6.12 28.58
C THR A 118 6.91 6.66 29.35
N THR A 119 6.22 5.83 30.13
CA THR A 119 5.07 6.25 30.93
C THR A 119 5.44 7.37 31.91
N LEU A 120 6.62 7.30 32.53
CA LEU A 120 7.10 8.37 33.40
C LEU A 120 7.24 9.71 32.66
N ALA A 121 7.81 9.70 31.44
CA ALA A 121 7.94 10.91 30.63
C ALA A 121 6.56 11.47 30.23
N GLU A 122 5.62 10.61 29.86
CA GLU A 122 4.25 11.00 29.50
C GLU A 122 3.48 11.59 30.68
N ASP A 123 3.57 10.98 31.86
CA ASP A 123 2.94 11.52 33.06
C ASP A 123 3.55 12.87 33.45
N CYS A 124 4.88 13.01 33.36
CA CYS A 124 5.52 14.31 33.58
C CYS A 124 5.05 15.37 32.58
N LEU A 125 4.92 15.02 31.30
CA LEU A 125 4.40 15.91 30.25
C LEU A 125 2.95 16.31 30.53
N ARG A 126 2.10 15.34 30.85
CA ARG A 126 0.68 15.54 31.15
C ARG A 126 0.49 16.45 32.35
N LEU A 127 1.11 16.14 33.50
CA LEU A 127 1.01 16.94 34.72
C LEU A 127 1.48 18.39 34.48
N ALA A 128 2.63 18.55 33.80
CA ALA A 128 3.17 19.87 33.50
C ALA A 128 2.28 20.67 32.54
N LEU A 129 1.74 20.03 31.50
CA LEU A 129 0.85 20.67 30.53
C LEU A 129 -0.49 21.07 31.15
N GLU A 130 -1.12 20.18 31.92
CA GLU A 130 -2.39 20.45 32.62
C GLU A 130 -2.25 21.67 33.56
N ALA A 131 -1.17 21.72 34.35
CA ALA A 131 -0.90 22.84 35.25
C ALA A 131 -0.69 24.16 34.50
N LEU A 132 0.10 24.15 33.42
CA LEU A 132 0.34 25.32 32.60
C LEU A 132 -0.91 25.79 31.84
N GLN A 133 -1.75 24.87 31.37
CA GLN A 133 -3.02 25.20 30.72
C GLN A 133 -3.96 25.90 31.69
N GLN A 134 -4.06 25.43 32.93
CA GLN A 134 -4.87 26.08 33.97
C GLN A 134 -4.36 27.49 34.28
N GLU A 135 -3.04 27.68 34.39
CA GLU A 135 -2.44 29.00 34.59
C GLU A 135 -2.70 29.95 33.40
N PHE A 136 -2.55 29.45 32.17
CA PHE A 136 -2.82 30.25 30.97
C PHE A 136 -4.30 30.62 30.86
N ALA A 137 -5.21 29.69 31.14
CA ALA A 137 -6.64 29.92 31.10
C ALA A 137 -7.09 31.05 32.03
N GLN A 138 -6.49 31.17 33.23
CA GLN A 138 -6.78 32.26 34.15
C GLN A 138 -6.46 33.65 33.58
N ARG A 139 -5.45 33.75 32.72
CA ARG A 139 -4.95 35.05 32.19
C ARG A 139 -5.43 35.36 30.79
N HIS A 140 -5.55 34.34 29.95
CA HIS A 140 -5.74 34.44 28.51
C HIS A 140 -7.03 33.76 28.05
N GLY A 141 -7.71 32.99 28.92
CA GLY A 141 -8.82 32.14 28.52
C GLY A 141 -8.37 30.91 27.74
N VAL A 142 -9.30 30.29 27.04
CA VAL A 142 -9.06 29.13 26.15
C VAL A 142 -9.10 29.60 24.69
N VAL A 143 -8.27 29.00 23.84
CA VAL A 143 -8.29 29.26 22.40
C VAL A 143 -9.55 28.67 21.81
N CYS A 144 -10.33 29.44 21.07
CA CYS A 144 -11.50 28.97 20.34
C CYS A 144 -11.33 29.23 18.84
N ASP A 145 -11.80 28.31 18.01
CA ASP A 145 -11.87 28.52 16.55
C ASP A 145 -12.98 29.50 16.16
N SER A 146 -13.17 29.71 14.85
CA SER A 146 -14.20 30.61 14.33
C SER A 146 -15.64 30.20 14.65
N GLU A 147 -15.86 28.94 15.02
CA GLU A 147 -17.17 28.39 15.39
C GLU A 147 -17.37 28.35 16.92
N GLY A 148 -16.35 28.77 17.68
CA GLY A 148 -16.39 28.80 19.14
C GLY A 148 -15.99 27.46 19.79
N HIS A 149 -15.45 26.51 19.03
CA HIS A 149 -14.99 25.24 19.60
C HIS A 149 -13.60 25.40 20.22
N PRO A 150 -13.39 24.89 21.45
CA PRO A 150 -12.12 25.01 22.15
C PRO A 150 -11.02 24.19 21.45
N GLN A 151 -9.88 24.83 21.22
CA GLN A 151 -8.68 24.22 20.66
C GLN A 151 -7.69 23.91 21.78
N GLN A 152 -7.02 22.77 21.67
CA GLN A 152 -6.01 22.34 22.63
C GLN A 152 -4.68 22.07 21.94
N LEU A 153 -3.60 22.20 22.71
CA LEU A 153 -2.27 21.81 22.26
C LEU A 153 -2.24 20.29 22.07
N VAL A 154 -1.59 19.85 21.01
CA VAL A 154 -1.20 18.46 20.79
C VAL A 154 0.32 18.36 20.89
N VAL A 155 0.79 17.46 21.75
CA VAL A 155 2.21 17.16 21.87
C VAL A 155 2.48 15.81 21.22
N PHE A 156 3.24 15.82 20.14
CA PHE A 156 3.73 14.60 19.50
C PHE A 156 5.08 14.20 20.09
N GLY A 157 5.19 12.95 20.53
CA GLY A 157 6.46 12.30 20.82
C GLY A 157 7.00 11.64 19.56
N LEU A 158 8.26 11.93 19.24
CA LEU A 158 8.99 11.27 18.15
C LEU A 158 10.01 10.26 18.73
N GLY A 159 10.74 9.60 17.83
CA GLY A 159 11.86 8.73 18.23
C GLY A 159 11.45 7.64 19.21
N LYS A 160 12.18 7.53 20.33
CA LYS A 160 11.94 6.50 21.35
C LYS A 160 10.67 6.76 22.16
N LEU A 161 10.33 8.01 22.43
CA LEU A 161 9.09 8.36 23.13
C LEU A 161 7.86 7.99 22.29
N GLY A 162 7.87 8.36 21.02
CA GLY A 162 6.81 8.01 20.07
C GLY A 162 6.66 6.49 19.90
N GLY A 163 7.80 5.79 19.83
CA GLY A 163 7.88 4.33 19.80
C GLY A 163 7.50 3.63 21.10
N GLY A 164 7.30 4.34 22.22
CA GLY A 164 6.99 3.73 23.51
C GLY A 164 8.13 2.92 24.12
N GLU A 165 9.37 3.29 23.81
CA GLU A 165 10.59 2.54 24.14
C GLU A 165 11.72 3.47 24.61
N LEU A 166 11.39 4.47 25.42
CA LEU A 166 12.35 5.41 26.00
C LEU A 166 13.38 4.69 26.88
N ASN A 167 14.67 5.03 26.72
CA ASN A 167 15.70 4.54 27.63
C ASN A 167 15.67 5.32 28.95
N PHE A 168 16.40 4.84 29.95
CA PHE A 168 16.42 5.39 31.30
C PHE A 168 16.72 6.91 31.37
N SER A 169 17.73 7.37 30.63
CA SER A 169 18.14 8.77 30.56
C SER A 169 18.27 9.19 29.10
N SER A 170 17.15 9.57 28.49
CA SER A 170 17.06 10.05 27.11
C SER A 170 16.32 11.38 27.02
N ASP A 171 16.66 12.13 25.98
CA ASP A 171 15.88 13.31 25.59
C ASP A 171 14.49 12.87 25.13
N ILE A 172 13.51 13.75 25.33
CA ILE A 172 12.16 13.60 24.77
C ILE A 172 12.06 14.49 23.53
N ASP A 173 11.99 13.85 22.37
CA ASP A 173 11.83 14.51 21.07
C ASP A 173 10.37 14.92 20.88
N LEU A 174 10.07 16.22 20.94
CA LEU A 174 8.70 16.73 20.90
C LEU A 174 8.44 17.64 19.69
N VAL A 175 7.23 17.54 19.16
CA VAL A 175 6.65 18.50 18.20
C VAL A 175 5.31 18.97 18.72
N TYR A 176 5.10 20.28 18.73
CA TYR A 176 3.84 20.88 19.18
C TYR A 176 2.98 21.30 18.00
N ALA A 177 1.70 20.96 18.06
CA ALA A 177 0.73 21.34 17.05
C ALA A 177 -0.65 21.62 17.65
N TYR A 178 -1.58 22.11 16.84
CA TYR A 178 -2.96 22.33 17.24
C TYR A 178 -3.91 22.22 16.02
N PRO A 179 -5.20 21.89 16.19
CA PRO A 179 -6.07 21.57 15.05
C PRO A 179 -6.38 22.79 14.16
N HIS A 180 -6.94 23.84 14.75
CA HIS A 180 -7.39 25.03 14.01
C HIS A 180 -6.83 26.33 14.57
N GLY A 181 -6.74 27.35 13.70
CA GLY A 181 -6.47 28.72 14.13
C GLY A 181 -7.63 29.28 14.97
N GLY A 182 -7.43 30.46 15.55
CA GLY A 182 -8.41 31.08 16.44
C GLY A 182 -7.76 32.09 17.38
N GLU A 183 -8.53 32.54 18.36
CA GLU A 183 -8.08 33.47 19.40
C GLU A 183 -8.55 32.98 20.77
N SER A 184 -7.82 33.36 21.83
CA SER A 184 -8.20 33.02 23.20
C SER A 184 -9.24 33.99 23.77
N ASP A 185 -10.22 33.45 24.50
CA ASP A 185 -11.44 34.16 24.91
C ASP A 185 -11.33 34.98 26.22
N GLY A 186 -10.14 35.05 26.81
CA GLY A 186 -9.90 35.73 28.08
C GLY A 186 -9.59 37.23 27.96
N PRO A 187 -9.36 37.90 29.12
CA PRO A 187 -9.19 39.35 29.19
C PRO A 187 -7.93 39.88 28.48
N ARG A 188 -6.99 39.00 28.13
CA ARG A 188 -5.81 39.30 27.31
C ARG A 188 -5.74 38.27 26.17
N ALA A 189 -6.64 38.37 25.21
CA ALA A 189 -6.69 37.47 24.06
C ALA A 189 -5.34 37.37 23.35
N LEU A 190 -4.99 36.14 22.95
CA LEU A 190 -3.83 35.83 22.12
C LEU A 190 -4.31 35.02 20.92
N ALA A 191 -3.71 35.25 19.75
CA ALA A 191 -3.89 34.36 18.62
C ALA A 191 -3.40 32.94 18.98
N ALA A 192 -4.07 31.90 18.45
CA ALA A 192 -3.78 30.49 18.73
C ALA A 192 -2.29 30.15 18.62
N GLU A 193 -1.65 30.62 17.54
CA GLU A 193 -0.23 30.40 17.30
C GLU A 193 0.65 30.95 18.43
N GLU A 194 0.39 32.19 18.86
CA GLU A 194 1.15 32.84 19.92
C GLU A 194 0.87 32.21 21.29
N TYR A 195 -0.39 31.86 21.56
CA TYR A 195 -0.80 31.17 22.79
C TYR A 195 -0.06 29.83 22.92
N PHE A 196 -0.14 28.98 21.90
CA PHE A 196 0.44 27.64 21.92
C PHE A 196 1.97 27.65 21.84
N ALA A 197 2.56 28.61 21.14
CA ALA A 197 4.02 28.78 21.15
C ALA A 197 4.54 29.14 22.55
N ARG A 198 3.89 30.09 23.24
CA ARG A 198 4.26 30.47 24.62
C ARG A 198 4.03 29.34 25.61
N LEU A 199 2.91 28.61 25.48
CA LEU A 199 2.61 27.44 26.30
C LEU A 199 3.67 26.35 26.12
N GLY A 200 3.99 25.99 24.87
CA GLY A 200 5.01 24.99 24.55
C GLY A 200 6.42 25.37 25.01
N GLN A 201 6.80 26.65 24.92
CA GLN A 201 8.07 27.14 25.46
C GLN A 201 8.14 27.00 27.00
N ARG A 202 7.05 27.32 27.71
CA ARG A 202 6.99 27.15 29.17
C ARG A 202 6.96 25.70 29.60
N LEU A 203 6.30 24.82 28.83
CA LEU A 203 6.33 23.38 29.04
C LEU A 203 7.75 22.84 28.91
N ALA A 204 8.44 23.17 27.82
CA ALA A 204 9.82 22.76 27.59
C ALA A 204 10.72 23.23 28.74
N LYS A 205 10.61 24.50 29.16
CA LYS A 205 11.38 25.04 30.28
C LYS A 205 11.11 24.32 31.60
N LEU A 206 9.83 24.07 31.94
CA LEU A 206 9.45 23.42 33.20
C LEU A 206 10.05 22.01 33.33
N LEU A 207 10.17 21.30 32.20
CA LEU A 207 10.74 19.95 32.14
C LEU A 207 12.27 19.94 32.10
N ASP A 208 12.89 20.79 31.28
CA ASP A 208 14.32 20.76 30.93
C ASP A 208 15.23 21.52 31.92
N GLU A 209 14.74 22.60 32.53
CA GLU A 209 15.57 23.47 33.38
C GLU A 209 16.20 22.70 34.55
N THR A 210 17.51 22.78 34.73
CA THR A 210 18.16 22.10 35.86
C THR A 210 18.13 22.98 37.10
N THR A 211 17.55 22.48 38.19
CA THR A 211 17.48 23.14 39.51
C THR A 211 18.30 22.35 40.55
N VAL A 212 18.27 22.77 41.81
CA VAL A 212 18.82 22.03 42.95
C VAL A 212 18.22 20.62 43.09
N ASP A 213 16.97 20.41 42.66
CA ASP A 213 16.31 19.11 42.66
C ASP A 213 16.58 18.30 41.37
N GLY A 214 17.40 18.82 40.44
CA GLY A 214 17.74 18.19 39.16
C GLY A 214 16.88 18.69 37.99
N PHE A 215 16.53 17.81 37.05
CA PHE A 215 15.66 18.10 35.90
C PHE A 215 14.57 17.01 35.80
N SER A 216 13.50 17.27 35.05
CA SER A 216 12.48 16.24 34.76
C SER A 216 12.92 15.44 33.54
N HIS A 217 12.93 16.08 32.37
CA HIS A 217 13.34 15.47 31.10
C HIS A 217 13.97 16.53 30.22
N ARG A 218 15.01 16.16 29.47
CA ARG A 218 15.62 17.04 28.48
C ARG A 218 14.73 17.10 27.24
N VAL A 219 14.40 18.29 26.78
CA VAL A 219 13.41 18.47 25.70
C VAL A 219 14.11 18.86 24.41
N ASP A 220 13.93 18.05 23.36
CA ASP A 220 14.42 18.38 22.01
C ASP A 220 13.26 18.74 21.09
N LEU A 221 13.27 19.98 20.58
CA LEU A 221 12.26 20.49 19.65
C LEU A 221 12.77 20.58 18.20
N ARG A 222 13.99 20.10 17.90
CA ARG A 222 14.66 20.33 16.60
C ARG A 222 14.05 19.55 15.45
N LEU A 223 13.27 18.50 15.72
CA LEU A 223 12.62 17.67 14.70
C LEU A 223 11.27 18.24 14.19
N ARG A 224 10.85 19.42 14.68
CA ARG A 224 9.68 20.13 14.16
C ARG A 224 9.93 20.69 12.75
N PRO A 225 8.89 20.96 11.95
CA PRO A 225 9.05 21.61 10.64
C PRO A 225 9.91 22.87 10.68
N PHE A 226 10.77 23.01 9.66
CA PHE A 226 11.80 24.05 9.57
C PHE A 226 12.87 24.03 10.69
N GLY A 227 12.90 22.99 11.51
CA GLY A 227 13.89 22.78 12.57
C GLY A 227 13.95 23.93 13.58
N SER A 228 15.16 24.31 13.99
CA SER A 228 15.37 25.40 14.97
C SER A 228 14.91 26.77 14.48
N ALA A 229 14.85 26.98 13.16
CA ALA A 229 14.34 28.22 12.55
C ALA A 229 12.80 28.26 12.47
N GLY A 230 12.15 27.12 12.68
CA GLY A 230 10.69 26.99 12.65
C GLY A 230 10.01 27.50 13.90
N ARG A 231 8.71 27.80 13.75
CA ARG A 231 7.81 28.13 14.86
C ARG A 231 7.75 26.97 15.86
N VAL A 232 7.53 27.29 17.13
CA VAL A 232 7.50 26.29 18.20
C VAL A 232 6.25 25.41 18.13
N ALA A 233 5.12 25.97 17.70
CA ALA A 233 3.88 25.26 17.46
C ALA A 233 3.29 25.65 16.09
N LEU A 234 2.64 24.71 15.41
CA LEU A 234 2.00 24.91 14.11
C LEU A 234 0.57 24.36 14.09
N SER A 235 -0.31 24.96 13.29
CA SER A 235 -1.61 24.34 13.02
C SER A 235 -1.45 23.08 12.17
N PHE A 236 -2.40 22.13 12.26
CA PHE A 236 -2.41 20.95 11.39
C PHE A 236 -2.40 21.32 9.91
N ALA A 237 -3.15 22.35 9.50
CA ALA A 237 -3.13 22.85 8.13
C ALA A 237 -1.72 23.31 7.68
N ALA A 238 -0.96 23.98 8.57
CA ALA A 238 0.41 24.40 8.26
C ALA A 238 1.38 23.20 8.21
N MET A 239 1.18 22.20 9.08
CA MET A 239 1.94 20.95 9.07
C MET A 239 1.71 20.19 7.75
N ASP A 240 0.46 20.06 7.30
CA ASP A 240 0.10 19.40 6.04
C ASP A 240 0.74 20.11 4.85
N GLN A 241 0.65 21.44 4.80
CA GLN A 241 1.28 22.22 3.73
C GLN A 241 2.80 22.03 3.69
N TYR A 242 3.44 21.93 4.86
CA TYR A 242 4.88 21.70 4.95
C TYR A 242 5.27 20.32 4.41
N PHE A 243 4.66 19.24 4.91
CA PHE A 243 5.03 17.88 4.50
C PHE A 243 4.73 17.60 3.02
N GLN A 244 3.69 18.24 2.46
CA GLN A 244 3.38 18.13 1.04
C GLN A 244 4.41 18.83 0.14
N ARG A 245 4.98 19.96 0.58
CA ARG A 245 5.84 20.81 -0.26
C ARG A 245 7.34 20.62 -0.02
N GLU A 246 7.73 20.47 1.23
CA GLU A 246 9.12 20.55 1.70
C GLU A 246 9.63 19.25 2.34
N GLY A 247 8.73 18.29 2.62
CA GLY A 247 9.01 17.12 3.44
C GLY A 247 10.06 16.17 2.86
N ARG A 248 11.12 15.94 3.62
CA ARG A 248 12.33 15.18 3.23
C ARG A 248 12.30 13.72 3.71
N ASP A 249 13.16 12.87 3.13
CA ASP A 249 13.18 11.43 3.43
C ASP A 249 13.58 11.11 4.87
N TRP A 250 14.50 11.87 5.46
CA TRP A 250 14.84 11.71 6.87
C TRP A 250 13.68 12.12 7.80
N GLU A 251 12.78 13.00 7.37
CA GLU A 251 11.60 13.36 8.15
C GLU A 251 10.58 12.23 8.14
N ARG A 252 10.45 11.51 7.02
CA ARG A 252 9.65 10.28 6.95
C ARG A 252 10.17 9.25 7.96
N TYR A 253 11.49 9.10 8.03
CA TYR A 253 12.15 8.24 9.02
C TYR A 253 11.85 8.66 10.47
N ALA A 254 11.90 9.96 10.77
CA ALA A 254 11.60 10.49 12.11
C ALA A 254 10.12 10.32 12.50
N TRP A 255 9.21 10.64 11.57
CA TRP A 255 7.75 10.60 11.79
C TRP A 255 7.17 9.19 11.77
N LEU A 256 7.94 8.17 11.36
CA LEU A 256 7.54 6.76 11.43
C LEU A 256 7.06 6.35 12.83
N LYS A 257 7.76 6.83 13.87
CA LYS A 257 7.45 6.52 15.27
C LYS A 257 6.53 7.55 15.93
N ALA A 258 6.07 8.57 15.22
CA ALA A 258 5.29 9.65 15.82
C ALA A 258 4.02 9.15 16.50
N ARG A 259 3.74 9.69 17.69
CA ARG A 259 2.54 9.40 18.48
C ARG A 259 2.12 10.63 19.26
N ALA A 260 0.82 10.86 19.43
CA ALA A 260 0.37 11.90 20.37
C ALA A 260 0.58 11.41 21.81
N VAL A 261 1.26 12.20 22.64
CA VAL A 261 1.69 11.80 23.99
C VAL A 261 1.16 12.71 25.12
N ALA A 262 0.75 13.93 24.81
CA ALA A 262 0.04 14.80 25.76
C ALA A 262 -0.87 15.81 25.03
N GLY A 263 -1.81 16.39 25.78
CA GLY A 263 -2.81 17.32 25.23
C GLY A 263 -3.96 16.59 24.54
N ASP A 264 -4.43 17.09 23.41
CA ASP A 264 -5.51 16.43 22.65
C ASP A 264 -4.99 15.24 21.83
N ILE A 265 -4.91 14.07 22.50
CA ILE A 265 -4.46 12.82 21.91
C ILE A 265 -5.34 12.39 20.74
N ALA A 266 -6.65 12.57 20.85
CA ALA A 266 -7.60 12.12 19.83
C ALA A 266 -7.41 12.89 18.53
N ALA A 267 -7.31 14.23 18.59
CA ALA A 267 -7.03 15.06 17.42
C ALA A 267 -5.66 14.74 16.82
N GLY A 268 -4.64 14.53 17.65
CA GLY A 268 -3.30 14.17 17.20
C GLY A 268 -3.22 12.84 16.46
N GLU A 269 -3.84 11.79 17.01
CA GLU A 269 -3.87 10.47 16.35
C GLU A 269 -4.71 10.49 15.07
N ALA A 270 -5.82 11.24 15.03
CA ALA A 270 -6.59 11.44 13.82
C ALA A 270 -5.76 12.11 12.71
N TRP A 271 -5.00 13.16 13.04
CA TRP A 271 -4.11 13.82 12.09
C TRP A 271 -2.94 12.92 11.66
N LEU A 272 -2.38 12.09 12.55
CA LEU A 272 -1.36 11.11 12.14
C LEU A 272 -1.90 10.10 11.12
N GLN A 273 -3.22 9.82 11.08
CA GLN A 273 -3.81 9.02 10.00
C GLN A 273 -3.72 9.71 8.64
N THR A 274 -3.94 11.03 8.60
CA THR A 274 -3.86 11.82 7.36
C THR A 274 -2.42 11.98 6.89
N LEU A 275 -1.44 11.97 7.80
CA LEU A 275 0.00 12.00 7.49
C LEU A 275 0.55 10.66 6.95
N ARG A 276 -0.17 9.54 7.11
CA ARG A 276 0.31 8.21 6.68
C ARG A 276 0.83 8.15 5.24
N PRO A 277 0.20 8.77 4.22
CA PRO A 277 0.71 8.75 2.85
C PRO A 277 2.07 9.43 2.68
N PHE A 278 2.41 10.41 3.53
CA PHE A 278 3.72 11.06 3.53
C PHE A 278 4.81 10.11 4.06
N VAL A 279 4.54 9.41 5.15
CA VAL A 279 5.47 8.46 5.80
C VAL A 279 5.59 7.15 5.01
N TYR A 280 4.45 6.55 4.66
CA TYR A 280 4.33 5.23 4.03
C TYR A 280 3.82 5.33 2.60
N ARG A 281 4.74 5.49 1.65
CA ARG A 281 4.39 5.67 0.22
C ARG A 281 3.80 4.38 -0.37
N ARG A 282 2.62 4.47 -0.99
CA ARG A 282 1.93 3.33 -1.62
C ARG A 282 2.65 2.76 -2.84
N TYR A 283 3.30 3.64 -3.61
CA TYR A 283 4.13 3.28 -4.75
C TYR A 283 5.60 3.36 -4.32
N LEU A 284 6.38 2.34 -4.68
CA LEU A 284 7.78 2.30 -4.31
C LEU A 284 8.50 3.38 -5.13
N ASP A 285 8.77 4.51 -4.50
CA ASP A 285 9.60 5.51 -5.11
C ASP A 285 11.05 5.06 -4.95
N PHE A 286 11.65 4.49 -5.99
CA PHE A 286 13.05 4.06 -5.93
C PHE A 286 14.02 5.24 -5.76
N THR A 287 13.58 6.51 -5.85
CA THR A 287 14.37 7.65 -5.34
C THR A 287 14.36 7.73 -3.82
N ALA A 288 13.32 7.25 -3.14
CA ALA A 288 13.31 7.12 -1.67
C ALA A 288 14.34 6.08 -1.20
N LEU A 289 14.66 5.07 -2.02
CA LEU A 289 15.77 4.15 -1.75
C LEU A 289 17.13 4.88 -1.79
N ASP A 290 17.29 5.91 -2.63
CA ASP A 290 18.49 6.72 -2.64
C ASP A 290 18.61 7.53 -1.35
N GLY A 291 17.52 8.15 -0.88
CA GLY A 291 17.47 8.80 0.42
C GLY A 291 17.84 7.85 1.56
N LEU A 292 17.33 6.61 1.54
CA LEU A 292 17.73 5.57 2.51
C LEU A 292 19.21 5.19 2.36
N ARG A 293 19.75 5.07 1.15
CA ARG A 293 21.17 4.77 0.92
C ARG A 293 22.09 5.90 1.37
N GLU A 294 21.71 7.15 1.14
CA GLU A 294 22.42 8.33 1.64
C GLU A 294 22.45 8.34 3.15
N MET A 295 21.31 8.06 3.81
CA MET A 295 21.26 7.91 5.27
C MET A 295 22.13 6.74 5.77
N LYS A 296 22.08 5.58 5.10
CA LYS A 296 22.95 4.43 5.42
C LYS A 296 24.44 4.78 5.27
N ALA A 297 24.79 5.47 4.20
CA ALA A 297 26.16 5.91 3.92
C ALA A 297 26.64 6.93 4.95
N ALA A 298 25.78 7.86 5.37
CA ALA A 298 26.09 8.82 6.43
C ALA A 298 26.34 8.11 7.77
N ILE A 299 25.50 7.13 8.14
CA ILE A 299 25.70 6.29 9.34
C ILE A 299 27.05 5.55 9.25
N THR A 300 27.33 4.93 8.11
CA THR A 300 28.57 4.16 7.87
C THR A 300 29.82 5.06 7.95
N ALA A 301 29.76 6.25 7.35
CA ALA A 301 30.85 7.22 7.37
C ALA A 301 31.09 7.81 8.75
N GLU A 302 30.03 7.98 9.55
CA GLU A 302 30.15 8.40 10.94
C GLU A 302 30.84 7.32 11.77
N VAL A 303 30.41 6.05 11.67
CA VAL A 303 31.01 4.88 12.37
C VAL A 303 32.50 4.73 12.08
N ALA A 304 32.95 5.04 10.86
CA ALA A 304 34.36 4.94 10.47
C ALA A 304 35.30 5.91 11.24
N ARG A 305 34.74 6.89 11.98
CA ARG A 305 35.51 7.78 12.86
C ARG A 305 35.92 7.01 14.13
N ARG A 306 37.22 7.01 14.45
CA ARG A 306 37.83 6.24 15.56
C ARG A 306 37.21 6.49 16.94
N GLU A 307 36.53 7.61 17.13
CA GLU A 307 35.94 8.04 18.41
C GLU A 307 34.64 7.28 18.79
N LEU A 308 34.07 6.48 17.89
CA LEU A 308 32.78 5.79 18.11
C LEU A 308 32.89 4.29 18.41
N HIS A 309 34.10 3.73 18.51
CA HIS A 309 34.28 2.29 18.75
C HIS A 309 33.68 1.82 20.09
N GLU A 310 33.76 2.66 21.11
CA GLU A 310 33.23 2.40 22.45
C GLU A 310 31.77 2.87 22.62
N ASP A 311 31.12 3.38 21.56
CA ASP A 311 29.72 3.84 21.60
C ASP A 311 28.77 2.73 21.16
N ILE A 312 28.00 2.17 22.10
CA ILE A 312 27.12 1.02 21.84
C ILE A 312 25.88 1.36 20.99
N LYS A 313 25.59 2.65 20.80
CA LYS A 313 24.45 3.12 20.00
C LYS A 313 24.89 3.47 18.58
N ARG A 314 25.97 4.24 18.45
CA ARG A 314 26.43 4.81 17.18
C ARG A 314 27.58 4.05 16.54
N GLY A 315 28.30 3.22 17.28
CA GLY A 315 29.37 2.37 16.77
C GLY A 315 28.86 1.23 15.88
N ALA A 316 29.79 0.52 15.25
CA ALA A 316 29.49 -0.62 14.38
C ALA A 316 28.70 -1.70 15.15
N GLY A 317 27.60 -2.15 14.57
CA GLY A 317 26.73 -3.15 15.19
C GLY A 317 25.93 -2.61 16.37
N GLY A 318 25.88 -1.28 16.52
CA GLY A 318 25.18 -0.61 17.60
C GLY A 318 23.68 -0.52 17.37
N ILE A 319 22.98 0.02 18.37
CA ILE A 319 21.52 0.06 18.38
C ILE A 319 20.93 0.85 17.20
N ARG A 320 21.62 1.90 16.74
CA ARG A 320 21.18 2.71 15.61
C ARG A 320 21.12 1.90 14.31
N GLU A 321 22.01 0.94 14.11
CA GLU A 321 21.98 0.09 12.91
C GLU A 321 20.75 -0.83 12.91
N ILE A 322 20.35 -1.36 14.08
CA ILE A 322 19.11 -2.15 14.24
C ILE A 322 17.88 -1.28 13.98
N GLU A 323 17.83 -0.09 14.59
CA GLU A 323 16.75 0.90 14.37
C GLU A 323 16.62 1.22 12.88
N PHE A 324 17.74 1.52 12.23
CA PHE A 324 17.78 1.85 10.81
C PHE A 324 17.32 0.69 9.93
N LEU A 325 17.76 -0.54 10.21
CA LEU A 325 17.37 -1.72 9.45
C LEU A 325 15.86 -1.93 9.46
N CYS A 326 15.26 -1.93 10.65
CA CYS A 326 13.82 -2.13 10.79
C CYS A 326 13.05 -0.99 10.11
N GLN A 327 13.40 0.27 10.41
CA GLN A 327 12.69 1.44 9.90
C GLN A 327 12.85 1.60 8.38
N ALA A 328 14.01 1.28 7.80
CA ALA A 328 14.21 1.29 6.37
C ALA A 328 13.26 0.30 5.67
N LEU A 329 13.15 -0.93 6.17
CA LEU A 329 12.22 -1.92 5.61
C LEU A 329 10.76 -1.49 5.77
N GLN A 330 10.39 -0.88 6.90
CA GLN A 330 9.05 -0.33 7.11
C GLN A 330 8.74 0.81 6.14
N LEU A 331 9.68 1.72 5.86
CA LEU A 331 9.49 2.78 4.87
C LEU A 331 9.34 2.22 3.45
N ILE A 332 10.08 1.16 3.12
CA ILE A 332 10.02 0.48 1.82
C ILE A 332 8.69 -0.25 1.63
N ARG A 333 8.18 -0.95 2.65
CA ARG A 333 7.07 -1.90 2.51
C ARG A 333 5.76 -1.44 3.15
N GLY A 334 5.81 -0.60 4.18
CA GLY A 334 4.67 -0.19 4.99
C GLY A 334 3.57 0.54 4.23
N GLY A 335 3.86 1.13 3.06
CA GLY A 335 2.82 1.72 2.19
C GLY A 335 1.83 0.69 1.65
N ARG A 336 2.30 -0.55 1.41
CA ARG A 336 1.51 -1.66 0.85
C ARG A 336 1.12 -2.69 1.90
N GLU A 337 1.88 -2.79 2.98
CA GLU A 337 1.70 -3.77 4.04
C GLU A 337 1.39 -3.05 5.36
N PRO A 338 0.11 -2.80 5.68
CA PRO A 338 -0.28 -2.05 6.87
C PRO A 338 0.23 -2.63 8.19
N ALA A 339 0.42 -3.96 8.25
CA ALA A 339 0.99 -4.66 9.41
C ALA A 339 2.42 -4.21 9.75
N LEU A 340 3.15 -3.62 8.80
CA LEU A 340 4.51 -3.11 9.02
C LEU A 340 4.53 -1.67 9.57
N ARG A 341 3.38 -1.03 9.80
CA ARG A 341 3.30 0.37 10.30
C ARG A 341 3.42 0.48 11.82
N GLU A 342 4.09 -0.48 12.43
CA GLU A 342 4.30 -0.57 13.88
C GLU A 342 5.32 0.45 14.37
N ARG A 343 5.01 1.15 15.46
CA ARG A 343 5.90 2.19 16.03
C ARG A 343 7.00 1.58 16.92
N ARG A 344 6.69 0.47 17.59
CA ARG A 344 7.59 -0.24 18.52
C ARG A 344 8.56 -1.12 17.75
N LEU A 345 9.87 -0.97 17.98
CA LEU A 345 10.89 -1.68 17.20
C LEU A 345 10.73 -3.21 17.24
N LEU A 346 10.55 -3.80 18.42
CA LEU A 346 10.46 -5.26 18.55
C LEU A 346 9.21 -5.83 17.88
N VAL A 347 8.09 -5.10 17.92
CA VAL A 347 6.85 -5.50 17.24
C VAL A 347 6.98 -5.35 15.73
N ALA A 348 7.64 -4.27 15.28
CA ALA A 348 7.96 -4.08 13.88
C ALA A 348 8.89 -5.19 13.35
N LEU A 349 9.89 -5.60 14.13
CA LEU A 349 10.78 -6.71 13.78
C LEU A 349 10.02 -8.04 13.64
N GLU A 350 9.11 -8.34 14.57
CA GLU A 350 8.23 -9.52 14.47
C GLU A 350 7.34 -9.46 13.21
N ALA A 351 6.76 -8.29 12.91
CA ALA A 351 5.95 -8.09 11.72
C ALA A 351 6.77 -8.25 10.42
N LEU A 352 8.02 -7.78 10.40
CA LEU A 352 8.95 -7.94 9.28
C LEU A 352 9.31 -9.41 9.03
N VAL A 353 9.50 -10.20 10.09
CA VAL A 353 9.70 -11.65 9.98
C VAL A 353 8.44 -12.35 9.47
N ALA A 354 7.27 -12.02 10.03
CA ALA A 354 5.99 -12.59 9.59
C ALA A 354 5.67 -12.28 8.11
N ALA A 355 6.09 -11.11 7.62
CA ALA A 355 5.96 -10.69 6.23
C ALA A 355 7.07 -11.24 5.30
N GLY A 356 7.99 -12.07 5.81
CA GLY A 356 9.10 -12.64 5.05
C GLY A 356 10.14 -11.62 4.57
N GLN A 357 10.20 -10.44 5.18
CA GLN A 357 11.18 -9.40 4.84
C GLN A 357 12.54 -9.62 5.53
N ILE A 358 12.55 -10.35 6.64
CA ILE A 358 13.73 -10.78 7.39
C ILE A 358 13.57 -12.28 7.66
N ALA A 359 14.64 -13.07 7.51
CA ALA A 359 14.57 -14.49 7.84
C ALA A 359 14.35 -14.69 9.35
N ALA A 360 13.66 -15.77 9.74
CA ALA A 360 13.32 -16.01 11.14
C ALA A 360 14.56 -16.09 12.06
N GLU A 361 15.66 -16.66 11.55
CA GLU A 361 16.94 -16.76 12.26
C GLU A 361 17.58 -15.38 12.50
N ASP A 362 17.66 -14.56 11.44
CA ASP A 362 18.21 -13.20 11.50
C ASP A 362 17.35 -12.30 12.41
N GLY A 363 16.03 -12.44 12.34
CA GLY A 363 15.09 -11.72 13.20
C GLY A 363 15.26 -12.07 14.69
N ALA A 364 15.46 -13.36 15.00
CA ALA A 364 15.76 -13.79 16.37
C ALA A 364 17.10 -13.23 16.87
N ALA A 365 18.14 -13.24 16.02
CA ALA A 365 19.44 -12.68 16.34
C ALA A 365 19.40 -11.17 16.59
N LEU A 366 18.69 -10.41 15.75
CA LEU A 366 18.49 -8.96 15.90
C LEU A 366 17.71 -8.62 17.18
N ARG A 367 16.69 -9.42 17.53
CA ARG A 367 15.95 -9.27 18.79
C ARG A 367 16.87 -9.45 20.00
N GLU A 368 17.67 -10.51 20.01
CA GLU A 368 18.63 -10.80 21.09
C GLU A 368 19.63 -9.64 21.24
N ALA A 369 20.22 -9.20 20.12
CA ALA A 369 21.16 -8.08 20.11
C ALA A 369 20.53 -6.78 20.61
N TYR A 370 19.30 -6.46 20.18
CA TYR A 370 18.59 -5.26 20.63
C TYR A 370 18.36 -5.25 22.14
N LEU A 371 17.83 -6.35 22.68
CA LEU A 371 17.57 -6.49 24.12
C LEU A 371 18.87 -6.41 24.94
N PHE A 372 19.93 -7.06 24.45
CA PHE A 372 21.26 -7.00 25.08
C PHE A 372 21.79 -5.56 25.14
N LEU A 373 21.83 -4.88 23.99
CA LEU A 373 22.37 -3.52 23.88
C LEU A 373 21.54 -2.53 24.70
N ARG A 374 20.21 -2.65 24.71
CA ARG A 374 19.32 -1.81 25.55
C ARG A 374 19.53 -2.04 27.03
N ARG A 375 19.76 -3.28 27.46
CA ARG A 375 20.07 -3.59 28.86
C ARG A 375 21.39 -2.95 29.29
N LEU A 376 22.42 -3.05 28.45
CA LEU A 376 23.72 -2.43 28.68
C LEU A 376 23.60 -0.90 28.70
N GLU A 377 22.90 -0.32 27.73
CA GLU A 377 22.65 1.13 27.66
C GLU A 377 21.94 1.64 28.92
N ASN A 378 20.85 0.99 29.33
CA ASN A 378 20.16 1.36 30.56
C ASN A 378 21.09 1.24 31.78
N ARG A 379 21.92 0.19 31.88
CA ARG A 379 22.86 0.05 33.00
C ARG A 379 23.87 1.21 33.07
N LEU A 380 24.41 1.62 31.92
CA LEU A 380 25.33 2.75 31.83
C LEU A 380 24.67 4.06 32.27
N GLN A 381 23.42 4.28 31.83
CA GLN A 381 22.67 5.49 32.16
C GLN A 381 22.23 5.53 33.62
N MET A 382 21.77 4.40 34.17
CA MET A 382 21.31 4.25 35.56
C MET A 382 22.39 4.55 36.59
N LEU A 383 23.67 4.42 36.23
CA LEU A 383 24.79 4.68 37.14
C LEU A 383 24.69 6.06 37.77
N ARG A 384 24.42 7.09 36.96
CA ARG A 384 24.43 8.50 37.37
C ARG A 384 23.30 9.34 36.76
N ASP A 385 22.29 8.71 36.17
CA ASP A 385 21.26 9.38 35.35
C ASP A 385 21.89 10.27 34.26
N ALA A 386 22.85 9.68 33.55
CA ALA A 386 23.60 10.35 32.50
C ALA A 386 23.17 9.84 31.12
N GLN A 387 23.05 10.73 30.15
CA GLN A 387 22.82 10.38 28.74
C GLN A 387 24.14 9.95 28.11
N THR A 388 24.59 8.76 28.47
CA THR A 388 25.79 8.14 27.92
C THR A 388 25.44 6.92 27.07
N HIS A 389 26.19 6.76 25.99
CA HIS A 389 26.21 5.57 25.15
C HIS A 389 27.62 4.98 25.07
N VAL A 390 28.59 5.58 25.77
CA VAL A 390 30.01 5.22 25.71
C VAL A 390 30.33 4.29 26.87
N LEU A 391 31.04 3.21 26.59
CA LEU A 391 31.55 2.30 27.62
C LEU A 391 32.52 3.04 28.57
N PRO A 392 32.48 2.76 29.88
CA PRO A 392 33.35 3.43 30.85
C PRO A 392 34.83 3.13 30.57
N SER A 393 35.69 4.12 30.82
CA SER A 393 37.14 3.99 30.71
C SER A 393 37.81 3.62 32.03
N ASP A 394 37.20 3.99 33.17
CA ASP A 394 37.72 3.68 34.49
C ASP A 394 37.41 2.23 34.90
N ALA A 395 38.36 1.60 35.58
CA ALA A 395 38.28 0.19 35.95
C ALA A 395 37.13 -0.10 36.92
N LEU A 396 36.79 0.86 37.79
CA LEU A 396 35.75 0.67 38.80
C LEU A 396 34.36 0.62 38.16
N ASP A 397 34.01 1.57 37.29
CA ASP A 397 32.72 1.55 36.61
C ASP A 397 32.61 0.36 35.66
N ARG A 398 33.69 -0.06 34.99
CA ARG A 398 33.71 -1.31 34.20
C ARG A 398 33.28 -2.52 35.03
N GLU A 399 33.89 -2.69 36.20
CA GLU A 399 33.55 -3.76 37.14
C GLU A 399 32.09 -3.65 37.59
N ARG A 400 31.63 -2.44 37.94
CA ARG A 400 30.23 -2.19 38.35
C ARG A 400 29.23 -2.58 37.27
N ILE A 401 29.49 -2.22 36.02
CA ILE A 401 28.61 -2.53 34.88
C ILE A 401 28.59 -4.04 34.62
N ALA A 402 29.74 -4.72 34.63
CA ALA A 402 29.84 -6.16 34.44
C ALA A 402 29.06 -6.93 35.51
N ILE A 403 29.39 -6.71 36.79
CA ILE A 403 28.72 -7.37 37.92
C ILE A 403 27.23 -7.02 37.96
N GLY A 404 26.87 -5.75 37.71
CA GLY A 404 25.49 -5.28 37.68
C GLY A 404 24.62 -5.95 36.60
N LEU A 405 25.23 -6.37 35.48
CA LEU A 405 24.56 -7.12 34.42
C LEU A 405 24.56 -8.65 34.66
N GLY A 406 25.29 -9.12 35.68
CA GLY A 406 25.44 -10.54 36.00
C GLY A 406 26.59 -11.23 35.25
N TYR A 407 27.56 -10.47 34.76
CA TYR A 407 28.81 -10.99 34.19
C TYR A 407 29.87 -11.11 35.29
N PRO A 408 30.78 -12.10 35.20
CA PRO A 408 31.82 -12.29 36.21
C PRO A 408 32.87 -11.18 36.21
N ASP A 409 33.17 -10.61 35.04
CA ASP A 409 34.14 -9.54 34.86
C ASP A 409 33.85 -8.75 33.56
N TRP A 410 34.61 -7.67 33.37
CA TRP A 410 34.50 -6.80 32.20
C TRP A 410 34.89 -7.47 30.87
N ASP A 411 35.84 -8.40 30.88
CA ASP A 411 36.34 -9.04 29.66
C ASP A 411 35.28 -9.99 29.07
N VAL A 412 34.57 -10.73 29.93
CA VAL A 412 33.46 -11.59 29.51
C VAL A 412 32.28 -10.77 28.98
N LEU A 413 31.94 -9.64 29.63
CA LEU A 413 30.91 -8.73 29.11
C LEU A 413 31.29 -8.18 27.73
N ARG A 414 32.55 -7.75 27.55
CA ARG A 414 33.04 -7.20 26.28
C ARG A 414 33.03 -8.24 25.16
N ALA A 415 33.40 -9.48 25.46
CA ALA A 415 33.31 -10.58 24.50
C ALA A 415 31.85 -10.85 24.07
N ALA A 416 30.90 -10.85 25.02
CA ALA A 416 29.48 -10.99 24.72
C ALA A 416 28.94 -9.84 23.86
N LEU A 417 29.34 -8.59 24.14
CA LEU A 417 28.99 -7.42 23.35
C LEU A 417 29.48 -7.55 21.89
N ALA A 418 30.73 -7.97 21.69
CA ALA A 418 31.33 -8.13 20.36
C ALA A 418 30.55 -9.12 19.48
N VAL A 419 30.03 -10.21 20.06
CA VAL A 419 29.18 -11.18 19.34
C VAL A 419 27.91 -10.52 18.82
N GLN A 420 27.24 -9.70 19.65
CA GLN A 420 26.01 -9.03 19.25
C GLN A 420 26.28 -7.96 18.19
N GLN A 421 27.35 -7.16 18.35
CA GLN A 421 27.75 -6.16 17.37
C GLN A 421 28.07 -6.78 16.00
N GLN A 422 28.79 -7.90 15.98
CA GLN A 422 29.13 -8.58 14.73
C GLN A 422 27.88 -9.05 13.97
N ARG A 423 26.88 -9.60 14.69
CA ARG A 423 25.61 -10.03 14.08
C ARG A 423 24.88 -8.85 13.42
N VAL A 424 24.74 -7.74 14.15
CA VAL A 424 24.07 -6.52 13.65
C VAL A 424 24.81 -5.95 12.45
N SER A 425 26.14 -5.85 12.51
CA SER A 425 26.94 -5.32 11.40
C SER A 425 26.82 -6.15 10.12
N THR A 426 26.72 -7.47 10.23
CA THR A 426 26.50 -8.35 9.07
C THR A 426 25.16 -8.04 8.39
N GLU A 427 24.07 -7.96 9.17
CA GLU A 427 22.73 -7.66 8.64
C GLU A 427 22.64 -6.25 8.07
N PHE A 428 23.21 -5.27 8.77
CA PHE A 428 23.24 -3.89 8.31
C PHE A 428 24.07 -3.75 7.02
N ALA A 429 25.16 -4.50 6.86
CA ALA A 429 25.94 -4.51 5.63
C ALA A 429 25.12 -5.04 4.44
N ALA A 430 24.34 -6.11 4.64
CA ALA A 430 23.48 -6.71 3.62
C ALA A 430 22.32 -5.79 3.18
N LEU A 431 21.77 -4.99 4.09
CA LEU A 431 20.67 -4.06 3.82
C LEU A 431 21.00 -3.07 2.70
N LEU A 432 20.19 -2.98 1.65
CA LEU A 432 20.38 -2.05 0.52
C LEU A 432 21.76 -2.14 -0.16
N ALA A 433 22.46 -3.27 -0.04
CA ALA A 433 23.74 -3.47 -0.70
C ALA A 433 23.58 -3.29 -2.22
N PRO A 434 24.37 -2.41 -2.87
CA PRO A 434 24.29 -2.23 -4.31
C PRO A 434 24.62 -3.55 -4.99
N ARG A 435 23.67 -4.08 -5.77
CA ARG A 435 23.95 -5.21 -6.65
C ARG A 435 24.92 -4.70 -7.72
N LYS A 436 26.20 -5.06 -7.59
CA LYS A 436 27.21 -4.80 -8.62
C LYS A 436 26.88 -5.64 -9.85
N GLY A 437 25.92 -5.18 -10.65
CA GLY A 437 25.77 -5.61 -12.03
C GLY A 437 26.91 -5.00 -12.82
N GLN A 438 28.02 -5.72 -12.96
CA GLN A 438 28.98 -5.43 -14.03
C GLN A 438 28.26 -5.78 -15.34
N ALA A 439 27.73 -4.76 -16.01
CA ALA A 439 27.36 -4.90 -17.41
C ALA A 439 28.63 -5.29 -18.18
N ALA A 440 28.62 -6.48 -18.80
CA ALA A 440 29.68 -6.87 -19.72
C ALA A 440 29.85 -5.80 -20.81
N PRO A 441 31.07 -5.54 -21.30
CA PRO A 441 31.26 -4.67 -22.45
C PRO A 441 30.50 -5.25 -23.65
N ASP A 442 29.59 -4.44 -24.18
CA ASP A 442 28.63 -4.80 -25.21
C ASP A 442 28.59 -3.71 -26.29
N ALA A 443 28.46 -4.10 -27.56
CA ALA A 443 28.56 -3.21 -28.72
C ALA A 443 27.49 -2.12 -28.71
N LEU A 444 26.24 -2.46 -28.33
CA LEU A 444 25.15 -1.49 -28.21
C LEU A 444 25.36 -0.53 -27.02
N ALA A 445 25.96 -0.99 -25.93
CA ALA A 445 26.34 -0.12 -24.81
C ALA A 445 27.44 0.89 -25.19
N ASN A 446 28.42 0.47 -25.99
CA ASN A 446 29.45 1.36 -26.51
C ASN A 446 28.88 2.36 -27.52
N TYR A 447 28.01 1.90 -28.41
CA TYR A 447 27.26 2.77 -29.34
C TYR A 447 26.50 3.86 -28.56
N TRP A 448 25.70 3.49 -27.56
CA TRP A 448 24.94 4.46 -26.74
C TRP A 448 25.84 5.51 -26.07
N ARG A 449 26.98 5.08 -25.49
CA ARG A 449 27.93 6.01 -24.85
C ARG A 449 28.58 6.98 -25.82
N SER A 450 28.65 6.64 -27.11
CA SER A 450 29.18 7.53 -28.14
C SER A 450 28.19 8.62 -28.55
N LEU A 451 26.89 8.45 -28.29
CA LEU A 451 25.87 9.45 -28.61
C LEU A 451 25.95 10.67 -27.67
N PRO A 452 25.62 11.87 -28.17
CA PRO A 452 25.02 12.17 -29.47
C PRO A 452 26.03 12.39 -30.62
N ASP A 453 27.32 12.41 -30.33
CA ASP A 453 28.36 12.81 -31.29
C ASP A 453 28.85 11.65 -32.19
N GLY A 454 28.65 10.40 -31.75
CA GLY A 454 28.87 9.18 -32.53
C GLY A 454 27.66 8.81 -33.41
N SER A 455 27.93 8.03 -34.46
CA SER A 455 26.91 7.41 -35.33
C SER A 455 27.52 6.16 -35.97
N ASP A 456 26.76 5.06 -35.99
CA ASP A 456 27.19 3.76 -36.51
C ASP A 456 25.97 2.91 -36.89
N ALA A 457 25.27 3.33 -37.95
CA ALA A 457 24.14 2.57 -38.49
C ALA A 457 24.51 1.13 -38.90
N PRO A 458 25.71 0.84 -39.47
CA PRO A 458 26.13 -0.55 -39.71
C PRO A 458 26.08 -1.44 -38.47
N LEU A 459 26.55 -0.96 -37.32
CA LEU A 459 26.47 -1.70 -36.04
C LEU A 459 25.02 -2.02 -35.65
N LEU A 460 24.08 -1.08 -35.87
CA LEU A 460 22.65 -1.31 -35.59
C LEU A 460 22.03 -2.34 -36.56
N ALA A 461 22.46 -2.38 -37.82
CA ALA A 461 22.05 -3.41 -38.76
C ALA A 461 22.57 -4.79 -38.33
N GLU A 462 23.85 -4.88 -37.93
CA GLU A 462 24.45 -6.11 -37.38
C GLU A 462 23.76 -6.56 -36.09
N ALA A 463 23.29 -5.61 -35.27
CA ALA A 463 22.54 -5.90 -34.05
C ALA A 463 21.10 -6.40 -34.31
N GLY A 464 20.55 -6.21 -35.52
CA GLY A 464 19.25 -6.77 -35.94
C GLY A 464 18.14 -5.75 -36.26
N PHE A 465 18.44 -4.45 -36.35
CA PHE A 465 17.45 -3.47 -36.82
C PHE A 465 17.30 -3.50 -38.35
N LEU A 466 16.06 -3.47 -38.86
CA LEU A 466 15.81 -3.54 -40.31
C LEU A 466 16.00 -2.17 -40.97
N ASP A 467 15.62 -1.09 -40.28
CA ASP A 467 15.88 0.30 -40.67
C ASP A 467 16.95 0.91 -39.76
N ALA A 468 18.19 0.47 -39.94
CA ALA A 468 19.31 0.88 -39.09
C ALA A 468 19.58 2.39 -39.13
N ASN A 469 19.33 3.06 -40.26
CA ASN A 469 19.47 4.52 -40.36
C ASN A 469 18.38 5.24 -39.57
N GLY A 470 17.13 4.78 -39.66
CA GLY A 470 16.03 5.31 -38.85
C GLY A 470 16.22 5.07 -37.35
N ALA A 471 16.77 3.90 -36.98
CA ALA A 471 17.11 3.56 -35.61
C ALA A 471 18.22 4.49 -35.05
N ASP A 472 19.30 4.71 -35.82
CA ASP A 472 20.40 5.61 -35.45
C ASP A 472 19.89 7.05 -35.25
N GLN A 473 19.08 7.55 -36.18
CA GLN A 473 18.49 8.88 -36.06
C GLN A 473 17.61 9.00 -34.81
N SER A 474 16.74 8.02 -34.55
CA SER A 474 15.84 8.02 -33.38
C SER A 474 16.62 8.01 -32.05
N LEU A 475 17.72 7.25 -31.98
CA LEU A 475 18.57 7.17 -30.78
C LEU A 475 19.36 8.46 -30.55
N ARG A 476 19.87 9.07 -31.63
CA ARG A 476 20.52 10.40 -31.55
C ARG A 476 19.53 11.47 -31.09
N ASP A 477 18.35 11.51 -31.68
CA ASP A 477 17.30 12.46 -31.28
C ASP A 477 16.91 12.29 -29.82
N PHE A 478 16.78 11.04 -29.36
CA PHE A 478 16.52 10.73 -27.95
C PHE A 478 17.65 11.21 -27.03
N ALA A 479 18.92 10.90 -27.36
CA ALA A 479 20.09 11.34 -26.59
C ALA A 479 20.22 12.88 -26.52
N GLN A 480 19.85 13.58 -27.60
CA GLN A 480 19.85 15.03 -27.68
C GLN A 480 18.62 15.69 -27.04
N GLY A 481 17.58 14.92 -26.73
CA GLY A 481 16.34 15.38 -26.15
C GLY A 481 16.54 16.06 -24.78
N THR A 482 15.72 17.07 -24.49
CA THR A 482 15.76 17.81 -23.22
C THR A 482 15.60 16.90 -22.00
N GLY A 483 14.79 15.84 -22.12
CA GLY A 483 14.59 14.88 -21.04
C GLY A 483 15.85 14.11 -20.62
N VAL A 484 16.78 13.83 -21.55
CA VAL A 484 18.06 13.17 -21.26
C VAL A 484 19.10 14.19 -20.77
N LYS A 485 19.14 15.36 -21.40
CA LYS A 485 20.07 16.44 -21.04
C LYS A 485 19.82 17.04 -19.65
N SER A 486 18.58 17.01 -19.15
CA SER A 486 18.24 17.53 -17.82
C SER A 486 18.36 16.50 -16.69
N LEU A 487 18.82 15.27 -16.98
CA LEU A 487 19.05 14.27 -15.95
C LEU A 487 20.23 14.68 -15.05
N SER A 488 20.13 14.36 -13.76
CA SER A 488 21.30 14.37 -12.88
C SER A 488 22.30 13.27 -13.27
N ASP A 489 23.55 13.40 -12.84
CA ASP A 489 24.59 12.39 -13.11
C ASP A 489 24.16 10.97 -12.67
N ALA A 490 23.49 10.87 -11.51
CA ALA A 490 22.99 9.60 -11.00
C ALA A 490 21.89 9.01 -11.90
N ALA A 491 20.93 9.82 -12.33
CA ALA A 491 19.87 9.36 -13.24
C ALA A 491 20.43 9.01 -14.63
N ARG A 492 21.41 9.77 -15.13
CA ARG A 492 22.09 9.48 -16.39
C ARG A 492 22.84 8.15 -16.32
N ALA A 493 23.59 7.90 -15.25
CA ALA A 493 24.29 6.64 -15.06
C ALA A 493 23.34 5.42 -15.02
N ARG A 494 22.12 5.57 -14.49
CA ARG A 494 21.08 4.54 -14.56
C ARG A 494 20.59 4.31 -15.98
N LEU A 495 20.32 5.38 -16.73
CA LEU A 495 19.93 5.28 -18.13
C LEU A 495 20.98 4.53 -18.96
N ASP A 496 22.26 4.82 -18.72
CA ASP A 496 23.39 4.19 -19.40
C ASP A 496 23.51 2.68 -19.10
N ARG A 497 22.91 2.19 -18.01
CA ARG A 497 22.80 0.75 -17.68
C ARG A 497 21.52 0.12 -18.23
N VAL A 498 20.40 0.83 -18.18
CA VAL A 498 19.07 0.30 -18.54
C VAL A 498 18.85 0.28 -20.06
N LEU A 499 19.23 1.35 -20.77
CA LEU A 499 18.92 1.48 -22.19
C LEU A 499 19.54 0.36 -23.05
N PRO A 500 20.83 -0.02 -22.88
CA PRO A 500 21.40 -1.10 -23.70
C PRO A 500 20.63 -2.42 -23.61
N ALA A 501 20.14 -2.78 -22.40
CA ALA A 501 19.31 -3.96 -22.22
C ALA A 501 17.97 -3.88 -22.97
N LEU A 502 17.37 -2.69 -23.03
CA LEU A 502 16.15 -2.43 -23.80
C LEU A 502 16.40 -2.43 -25.32
N LEU A 503 17.59 -2.02 -25.78
CA LEU A 503 17.95 -2.12 -27.21
C LEU A 503 18.09 -3.58 -27.65
N HIS A 504 18.77 -4.41 -26.86
CA HIS A 504 18.82 -5.87 -27.09
C HIS A 504 17.44 -6.53 -27.09
N ALA A 505 16.51 -6.00 -26.31
CA ALA A 505 15.14 -6.47 -26.33
C ALA A 505 14.45 -6.16 -27.66
N ALA A 506 14.61 -4.93 -28.13
CA ALA A 506 14.01 -4.47 -29.37
C ALA A 506 14.50 -5.33 -30.54
N THR A 507 15.79 -5.68 -30.61
CA THR A 507 16.34 -6.50 -31.71
C THR A 507 15.81 -7.93 -31.74
N ARG A 508 15.32 -8.47 -30.61
CA ARG A 508 14.69 -9.81 -30.55
C ARG A 508 13.20 -9.82 -30.91
N SER A 509 12.61 -8.64 -31.11
CA SER A 509 11.22 -8.51 -31.56
C SER A 509 11.05 -8.94 -33.02
N PRO A 510 9.92 -9.55 -33.41
CA PRO A 510 9.57 -9.74 -34.82
C PRO A 510 9.50 -8.44 -35.63
N GLN A 511 9.35 -7.29 -34.96
CA GLN A 511 9.33 -5.96 -35.54
C GLN A 511 10.29 -5.04 -34.76
N PRO A 512 11.61 -5.14 -34.99
CA PRO A 512 12.61 -4.50 -34.15
C PRO A 512 12.55 -2.97 -34.17
N ASP A 513 12.28 -2.36 -35.32
CA ASP A 513 12.19 -0.89 -35.45
C ASP A 513 10.94 -0.33 -34.76
N ALA A 514 9.82 -1.08 -34.77
CA ALA A 514 8.63 -0.72 -34.02
C ALA A 514 8.84 -0.88 -32.52
N ALA A 515 9.52 -1.94 -32.09
CA ALA A 515 9.88 -2.16 -30.69
C ALA A 515 10.81 -1.06 -30.17
N LEU A 516 11.79 -0.60 -30.97
CA LEU A 516 12.64 0.54 -30.62
C LEU A 516 11.81 1.80 -30.35
N LYS A 517 10.85 2.13 -31.23
CA LYS A 517 9.96 3.28 -31.02
C LYS A 517 9.16 3.15 -29.72
N ARG A 518 8.68 1.95 -29.36
CA ARG A 518 7.98 1.68 -28.10
C ARG A 518 8.91 1.84 -26.88
N VAL A 519 10.13 1.32 -26.95
CA VAL A 519 11.17 1.49 -25.92
C VAL A 519 11.46 2.97 -25.68
N LEU A 520 11.71 3.73 -26.74
CA LEU A 520 12.01 5.15 -26.65
C LEU A 520 10.80 5.94 -26.13
N GLY A 521 9.57 5.61 -26.57
CA GLY A 521 8.35 6.21 -26.05
C GLY A 521 8.13 5.96 -24.56
N LEU A 522 8.37 4.73 -24.10
CA LEU A 522 8.33 4.39 -22.67
C LEU A 522 9.38 5.19 -21.90
N LEU A 523 10.63 5.21 -22.38
CA LEU A 523 11.71 5.93 -21.72
C LEU A 523 11.39 7.42 -21.62
N GLN A 524 10.93 8.05 -22.70
CA GLN A 524 10.49 9.45 -22.68
C GLN A 524 9.42 9.73 -21.61
N ALA A 525 8.48 8.80 -21.42
CA ALA A 525 7.46 8.91 -20.37
C ALA A 525 8.03 8.78 -18.94
N VAL A 526 9.10 7.99 -18.74
CA VAL A 526 9.70 7.76 -17.42
C VAL A 526 10.89 8.65 -17.09
N LEU A 527 11.55 9.30 -18.05
CA LEU A 527 12.76 10.11 -17.80
C LEU A 527 12.51 11.26 -16.81
N ARG A 528 11.30 11.82 -16.77
CA ARG A 528 10.91 12.86 -15.78
C ARG A 528 10.61 12.29 -14.39
N ARG A 529 10.48 10.97 -14.27
CA ARG A 529 10.14 10.23 -13.05
C ARG A 529 11.26 9.24 -12.78
N THR A 530 12.39 9.77 -12.31
CA THR A 530 13.65 9.03 -12.11
C THR A 530 13.52 7.79 -11.22
N SER A 531 12.44 7.70 -10.43
CA SER A 531 12.02 6.53 -9.66
C SER A 531 11.80 5.28 -10.52
N TYR A 532 11.17 5.39 -11.69
CA TYR A 532 10.98 4.24 -12.57
C TYR A 532 12.28 3.80 -13.22
N LEU A 533 13.17 4.74 -13.52
CA LEU A 533 14.49 4.40 -14.05
C LEU A 533 15.35 3.67 -13.00
N ALA A 534 15.24 4.11 -11.74
CA ALA A 534 15.86 3.43 -10.61
C ALA A 534 15.25 2.03 -10.38
N LEU A 535 13.93 1.86 -10.52
CA LEU A 535 13.28 0.53 -10.49
C LEU A 535 13.94 -0.44 -11.46
N LEU A 536 14.06 -0.02 -12.72
CA LEU A 536 14.58 -0.87 -13.80
C LEU A 536 16.06 -1.21 -13.61
N ASP A 537 16.85 -0.28 -13.10
CA ASP A 537 18.26 -0.50 -12.81
C ASP A 537 18.48 -1.47 -11.63
N GLU A 538 17.65 -1.36 -10.59
CA GLU A 538 17.80 -2.12 -9.35
C GLU A 538 17.16 -3.52 -9.39
N GLN A 539 16.22 -3.73 -10.31
CA GLN A 539 15.49 -5.00 -10.47
C GLN A 539 15.75 -5.61 -11.86
N PRO A 540 16.87 -6.32 -12.06
CA PRO A 540 17.18 -6.97 -13.33
C PRO A 540 16.09 -7.93 -13.82
N SER A 541 15.36 -8.60 -12.90
CA SER A 541 14.24 -9.46 -13.26
C SER A 541 13.05 -8.67 -13.81
N ALA A 542 12.75 -7.50 -13.23
CA ALA A 542 11.72 -6.60 -13.73
C ALA A 542 12.13 -5.97 -15.07
N LEU A 543 13.40 -5.60 -15.24
CA LEU A 543 13.94 -5.15 -16.52
C LEU A 543 13.85 -6.27 -17.58
N ALA A 544 14.24 -7.51 -17.26
CA ALA A 544 14.13 -8.64 -18.18
C ALA A 544 12.69 -8.92 -18.60
N ARG A 545 11.71 -8.81 -17.67
CA ARG A 545 10.29 -8.92 -18.00
C ARG A 545 9.78 -7.74 -18.80
N LEU A 546 10.19 -6.51 -18.48
CA LEU A 546 9.86 -5.34 -19.28
C LEU A 546 10.32 -5.55 -20.73
N VAL A 547 11.56 -5.99 -20.88
CA VAL A 547 12.18 -6.37 -22.15
C VAL A 547 11.32 -7.39 -22.90
N ASP A 548 10.90 -8.46 -22.24
CA ASP A 548 10.05 -9.50 -22.85
C ASP A 548 8.69 -8.95 -23.30
N VAL A 549 8.04 -8.13 -22.46
CA VAL A 549 6.76 -7.49 -22.75
C VAL A 549 6.84 -6.56 -23.97
N LEU A 550 7.86 -5.70 -24.00
CA LEU A 550 8.05 -4.74 -25.09
C LEU A 550 8.31 -5.45 -26.44
N ALA A 551 8.92 -6.63 -26.41
CA ALA A 551 9.17 -7.45 -27.59
C ALA A 551 7.91 -8.19 -28.07
N ARG A 552 7.05 -8.64 -27.15
CA ARG A 552 5.95 -9.58 -27.44
C ARG A 552 4.56 -8.93 -27.55
N SER A 553 4.36 -7.73 -26.99
CA SER A 553 3.04 -7.09 -26.97
C SER A 553 3.09 -5.59 -27.19
N ALA A 554 2.59 -5.16 -28.35
CA ALA A 554 2.36 -3.75 -28.67
C ALA A 554 1.39 -3.08 -27.68
N LEU A 555 0.29 -3.77 -27.33
CA LEU A 555 -0.75 -3.23 -26.45
C LEU A 555 -0.18 -2.95 -25.05
N LEU A 556 0.57 -3.89 -24.48
CA LEU A 556 1.15 -3.71 -23.14
C LEU A 556 2.26 -2.67 -23.16
N ALA A 557 3.06 -2.59 -24.22
CA ALA A 557 4.06 -1.54 -24.39
C ALA A 557 3.43 -0.14 -24.41
N GLU A 558 2.36 0.05 -25.18
CA GLU A 558 1.61 1.32 -25.21
C GLU A 558 0.98 1.64 -23.86
N ARG A 559 0.43 0.62 -23.16
CA ARG A 559 -0.12 0.79 -21.81
C ARG A 559 0.95 1.18 -20.80
N LEU A 560 2.14 0.58 -20.85
CA LEU A 560 3.27 0.94 -19.98
C LEU A 560 3.74 2.37 -20.23
N ALA A 561 3.78 2.80 -21.49
CA ALA A 561 4.14 4.17 -21.85
C ALA A 561 3.08 5.18 -21.39
N ALA A 562 1.79 4.87 -21.57
CA ALA A 562 0.68 5.72 -21.11
C ALA A 562 0.54 5.74 -19.58
N TYR A 563 0.79 4.60 -18.93
CA TYR A 563 0.62 4.39 -17.49
C TYR A 563 1.86 3.74 -16.87
N PRO A 564 2.95 4.48 -16.64
CA PRO A 564 4.20 3.92 -16.11
C PRO A 564 4.09 3.25 -14.74
N LEU A 565 3.00 3.51 -13.97
CA LEU A 565 2.71 2.80 -12.71
C LEU A 565 2.65 1.28 -12.89
N LEU A 566 2.33 0.80 -14.10
CA LEU A 566 2.27 -0.62 -14.42
C LEU A 566 3.65 -1.30 -14.39
N LEU A 567 4.75 -0.54 -14.36
CA LEU A 567 6.10 -1.10 -14.14
C LEU A 567 6.20 -1.81 -12.79
N ASP A 568 5.41 -1.39 -11.79
CA ASP A 568 5.35 -2.06 -10.49
C ASP A 568 4.80 -3.48 -10.59
N GLU A 569 3.96 -3.75 -11.59
CA GLU A 569 3.40 -5.07 -11.84
C GLU A 569 4.44 -6.04 -12.42
N LEU A 570 5.58 -5.56 -12.90
CA LEU A 570 6.68 -6.39 -13.41
C LEU A 570 7.63 -6.90 -12.31
N LEU A 571 7.36 -6.57 -11.04
CA LEU A 571 8.13 -7.07 -9.90
C LEU A 571 7.78 -8.54 -9.59
N ASP A 572 8.79 -9.33 -9.18
CA ASP A 572 8.76 -10.81 -9.21
C ASP A 572 7.61 -11.44 -8.42
N VAL A 573 7.27 -10.84 -7.27
CA VAL A 573 6.20 -11.29 -6.38
C VAL A 573 4.81 -11.14 -7.01
N ARG A 574 4.61 -10.18 -7.92
CA ARG A 574 3.30 -9.83 -8.50
C ARG A 574 3.00 -10.56 -9.80
N VAL A 575 4.00 -10.70 -10.68
CA VAL A 575 3.84 -11.40 -11.97
C VAL A 575 3.59 -12.89 -11.78
N SER A 576 4.33 -13.49 -10.83
CA SER A 576 4.35 -14.93 -10.60
C SER A 576 3.35 -15.39 -9.53
N GLY A 577 2.75 -14.45 -8.78
CA GLY A 577 1.75 -14.75 -7.75
C GLY A 577 0.40 -15.17 -8.34
N PRO A 578 -0.43 -15.89 -7.56
CA PRO A 578 -1.75 -16.32 -8.02
C PRO A 578 -2.61 -15.11 -8.42
N MET A 579 -3.41 -15.27 -9.48
CA MET A 579 -4.44 -14.29 -9.81
C MET A 579 -5.56 -14.36 -8.77
N PRO A 580 -6.06 -13.21 -8.26
CA PRO A 580 -7.26 -13.22 -7.42
C PRO A 580 -8.44 -13.84 -8.18
N ASP A 581 -9.29 -14.55 -7.46
CA ASP A 581 -10.59 -14.99 -7.95
C ASP A 581 -11.58 -13.82 -8.02
N ALA A 582 -12.81 -14.09 -8.47
CA ALA A 582 -13.84 -13.06 -8.63
C ALA A 582 -14.12 -12.29 -7.32
N ASP A 583 -14.17 -12.98 -6.19
CA ASP A 583 -14.40 -12.36 -4.87
C ASP A 583 -13.21 -11.51 -4.43
N GLY A 584 -11.99 -11.99 -4.64
CA GLY A 584 -10.76 -11.24 -4.40
C GLY A 584 -10.67 -9.97 -5.24
N MET A 585 -11.01 -10.05 -6.53
CA MET A 585 -11.06 -8.88 -7.42
C MET A 585 -12.10 -7.85 -6.96
N LEU A 586 -13.29 -8.32 -6.57
CA LEU A 586 -14.35 -7.44 -6.05
C LEU A 586 -13.93 -6.77 -4.74
N ALA A 587 -13.30 -7.52 -3.83
CA ALA A 587 -12.80 -6.98 -2.57
C ALA A 587 -11.75 -5.89 -2.81
N GLU A 588 -10.83 -6.08 -3.77
CA GLU A 588 -9.82 -5.09 -4.13
C GLU A 588 -10.43 -3.83 -4.75
N CYS A 589 -11.40 -3.97 -5.67
CA CYS A 589 -12.12 -2.84 -6.25
C CYS A 589 -12.90 -2.04 -5.20
N ARG A 590 -13.57 -2.70 -4.25
CA ARG A 590 -14.40 -2.03 -3.22
C ARG A 590 -13.61 -1.21 -2.21
N GLN A 591 -12.29 -1.38 -2.11
CA GLN A 591 -11.46 -0.56 -1.21
C GLN A 591 -11.59 0.95 -1.49
N VAL A 592 -11.91 1.33 -2.73
CA VAL A 592 -12.08 2.75 -3.10
C VAL A 592 -13.30 3.41 -2.46
N LEU A 593 -14.27 2.62 -1.99
CA LEU A 593 -15.50 3.14 -1.39
C LEU A 593 -15.26 3.81 -0.02
N SER A 594 -14.10 3.62 0.60
CA SER A 594 -13.71 4.34 1.81
C SER A 594 -13.03 5.69 1.54
N VAL A 595 -12.89 6.09 0.27
CA VAL A 595 -12.26 7.36 -0.11
C VAL A 595 -13.34 8.42 -0.26
N GLU A 596 -13.21 9.51 0.50
CA GLU A 596 -14.20 10.59 0.51
C GLU A 596 -14.23 11.39 -0.80
N ASP A 597 -13.06 11.63 -1.41
CA ASP A 597 -12.95 12.36 -2.68
C ASP A 597 -13.33 11.47 -3.89
N PRO A 598 -14.43 11.77 -4.62
CA PRO A 598 -14.89 10.92 -5.73
C PRO A 598 -13.90 10.82 -6.89
N GLU A 599 -13.15 11.89 -7.17
CA GLU A 599 -12.16 11.89 -8.25
C GLU A 599 -10.99 10.96 -7.93
N SER A 600 -10.47 11.04 -6.70
CA SER A 600 -9.43 10.13 -6.21
C SER A 600 -9.91 8.69 -6.13
N ALA A 601 -11.14 8.45 -5.66
CA ALA A 601 -11.76 7.12 -5.62
C ALA A 601 -11.82 6.50 -7.03
N LEU A 602 -12.31 7.27 -8.01
CA LEU A 602 -12.44 6.81 -9.39
C LEU A 602 -11.09 6.56 -10.05
N ARG A 603 -10.10 7.44 -9.82
CA ARG A 603 -8.73 7.24 -10.28
C ARG A 603 -8.15 5.94 -9.72
N TRP A 604 -8.29 5.71 -8.41
CA TRP A 604 -7.78 4.49 -7.78
C TRP A 604 -8.50 3.25 -8.34
N LEU A 605 -9.81 3.26 -8.51
CA LEU A 605 -10.54 2.14 -9.11
C LEU A 605 -9.97 1.77 -10.49
N ASN A 606 -9.65 2.79 -11.28
CA ASN A 606 -9.08 2.59 -12.60
C ASN A 606 -7.62 2.09 -12.57
N GLU A 607 -6.80 2.54 -11.62
CA GLU A 607 -5.46 2.00 -11.38
C GLU A 607 -5.52 0.50 -11.01
N THR A 608 -6.45 0.11 -10.13
CA THR A 608 -6.69 -1.29 -9.76
C THR A 608 -7.08 -2.14 -10.97
N ARG A 609 -8.07 -1.68 -11.76
CA ARG A 609 -8.50 -2.36 -12.99
C ARG A 609 -7.35 -2.52 -13.99
N LEU A 610 -6.54 -1.47 -14.19
CA LEU A 610 -5.38 -1.52 -15.07
C LEU A 610 -4.36 -2.57 -14.61
N ALA A 611 -4.03 -2.58 -13.32
CA ALA A 611 -3.07 -3.53 -12.75
C ALA A 611 -3.53 -4.99 -12.91
N LEU A 612 -4.78 -5.29 -12.56
CA LEU A 612 -5.34 -6.63 -12.71
C LEU A 612 -5.41 -7.07 -14.18
N SER A 613 -5.90 -6.20 -15.07
CA SER A 613 -5.93 -6.48 -16.52
C SER A 613 -4.53 -6.69 -17.09
N PHE A 614 -3.53 -5.94 -16.61
CA PHE A 614 -2.14 -6.10 -17.01
C PHE A 614 -1.57 -7.46 -16.56
N ARG A 615 -1.81 -7.88 -15.32
CA ARG A 615 -1.40 -9.21 -14.82
C ARG A 615 -2.03 -10.35 -15.61
N MET A 616 -3.32 -10.25 -15.98
CA MET A 616 -3.99 -11.24 -16.83
C MET A 616 -3.37 -11.31 -18.23
N ALA A 617 -3.03 -10.15 -18.81
CA ALA A 617 -2.36 -10.09 -20.11
C ALA A 617 -0.97 -10.74 -20.05
N MET A 618 -0.21 -10.48 -18.99
CA MET A 618 1.08 -11.14 -18.74
C MET A 618 0.92 -12.65 -18.62
N ALA A 619 -0.03 -13.13 -17.81
CA ALA A 619 -0.27 -14.56 -17.63
C ALA A 619 -0.69 -15.25 -18.94
N THR A 620 -1.47 -14.55 -19.78
CA THR A 620 -1.86 -15.02 -21.12
C THR A 620 -0.65 -15.11 -22.04
N LEU A 621 0.19 -14.05 -22.09
CA LEU A 621 1.41 -14.06 -22.89
C LEU A 621 2.33 -15.20 -22.46
N ASP A 622 2.56 -15.37 -21.16
CA ASP A 622 3.47 -16.39 -20.63
C ASP A 622 2.93 -17.83 -20.76
N GLY A 623 1.71 -18.02 -21.26
CA GLY A 623 1.06 -19.34 -21.34
C GLY A 623 0.72 -19.93 -19.96
N ARG A 624 0.76 -19.11 -18.90
CA ARG A 624 0.37 -19.51 -17.53
C ARG A 624 -1.14 -19.58 -17.35
N GLN A 625 -1.89 -18.96 -18.25
CA GLN A 625 -3.35 -18.93 -18.25
C GLN A 625 -3.86 -19.09 -19.68
N GLY A 626 -4.80 -20.03 -19.87
CA GLY A 626 -5.43 -20.28 -21.17
C GLY A 626 -6.37 -19.15 -21.59
N ALA A 627 -6.56 -18.99 -22.91
CA ALA A 627 -7.34 -17.89 -23.48
C ALA A 627 -8.79 -17.81 -22.95
N VAL A 628 -9.45 -18.97 -22.78
CA VAL A 628 -10.83 -19.06 -22.26
C VAL A 628 -10.90 -18.56 -20.81
N ASP A 629 -9.92 -18.90 -19.98
CA ASP A 629 -9.88 -18.45 -18.58
C ASP A 629 -9.55 -16.95 -18.48
N SER A 630 -8.68 -16.45 -19.37
CA SER A 630 -8.37 -15.01 -19.46
C SER A 630 -9.58 -14.17 -19.83
N THR A 631 -10.39 -14.60 -20.80
CA THR A 631 -11.59 -13.84 -21.18
C THR A 631 -12.68 -13.90 -20.12
N ARG A 632 -12.80 -15.02 -19.40
CA ARG A 632 -13.69 -15.15 -18.23
C ARG A 632 -13.30 -14.19 -17.11
N GLN A 633 -12.04 -14.22 -16.68
CA GLN A 633 -11.55 -13.35 -15.60
C GLN A 633 -11.64 -11.86 -15.96
N LEU A 634 -11.42 -11.50 -17.23
CA LEU A 634 -11.64 -10.12 -17.69
C LEU A 634 -13.10 -9.69 -17.55
N ALA A 635 -14.06 -10.58 -17.83
CA ALA A 635 -15.48 -10.32 -17.64
C ALA A 635 -15.86 -10.21 -16.15
N GLU A 636 -15.27 -11.05 -15.30
CA GLU A 636 -15.43 -10.98 -13.83
C GLU A 636 -14.85 -9.67 -13.26
N LEU A 637 -13.68 -9.24 -13.74
CA LEU A 637 -13.09 -7.94 -13.39
C LEU A 637 -14.00 -6.79 -13.82
N ALA A 638 -14.53 -6.82 -15.04
CA ALA A 638 -15.48 -5.81 -15.51
C ALA A 638 -16.74 -5.77 -14.63
N GLN A 639 -17.26 -6.92 -14.22
CA GLN A 639 -18.37 -7.00 -13.28
C GLN A 639 -18.03 -6.39 -11.92
N ALA A 640 -16.86 -6.70 -11.35
CA ALA A 640 -16.42 -6.11 -10.09
C ALA A 640 -16.33 -4.57 -10.15
N VAL A 641 -15.83 -4.04 -11.27
CA VAL A 641 -15.79 -2.60 -11.54
C VAL A 641 -17.21 -2.03 -11.63
N VAL A 642 -18.12 -2.66 -12.39
CA VAL A 642 -19.51 -2.19 -12.54
C VAL A 642 -20.25 -2.20 -11.20
N ILE A 643 -20.09 -3.23 -10.37
CA ILE A 643 -20.65 -3.29 -9.01
C ILE A 643 -20.14 -2.12 -8.15
N THR A 644 -18.84 -1.83 -8.23
CA THR A 644 -18.22 -0.76 -7.45
C THR A 644 -18.69 0.62 -7.92
N VAL A 645 -18.75 0.84 -9.24
CA VAL A 645 -19.26 2.09 -9.82
C VAL A 645 -20.73 2.30 -9.48
N LEU A 646 -21.55 1.25 -9.50
CA LEU A 646 -22.96 1.34 -9.08
C LEU A 646 -23.05 1.84 -7.63
N ALA A 647 -22.28 1.27 -6.71
CA ALA A 647 -22.25 1.72 -5.31
C ALA A 647 -21.85 3.19 -5.18
N MET A 648 -20.84 3.65 -5.92
CA MET A 648 -20.44 5.07 -5.96
C MET A 648 -21.55 5.98 -6.52
N ALA A 649 -22.24 5.54 -7.58
CA ALA A 649 -23.32 6.29 -8.20
C ALA A 649 -24.55 6.38 -7.29
N GLU A 650 -24.91 5.28 -6.61
CA GLU A 650 -26.01 5.24 -5.66
C GLU A 650 -25.76 6.13 -4.45
N ALA A 651 -24.56 6.11 -3.86
CA ALA A 651 -24.23 6.94 -2.71
C ALA A 651 -24.49 8.43 -2.98
N ASP A 652 -24.09 8.91 -4.16
CA ASP A 652 -24.32 10.29 -4.57
C ASP A 652 -25.80 10.56 -4.92
N MET A 653 -26.48 9.63 -5.59
CA MET A 653 -27.92 9.75 -5.86
C MET A 653 -28.73 9.82 -4.58
N ARG A 654 -28.41 8.99 -3.58
CA ARG A 654 -29.03 9.00 -2.24
C ARG A 654 -28.77 10.32 -1.53
N ALA A 655 -27.54 10.83 -1.56
CA ALA A 655 -27.19 12.11 -0.94
C ALA A 655 -27.98 13.29 -1.55
N ALA A 656 -28.19 13.28 -2.87
CA ALA A 656 -28.87 14.38 -3.57
C ALA A 656 -30.41 14.28 -3.58
N HIS A 657 -30.95 13.06 -3.68
CA HIS A 657 -32.34 12.81 -4.03
C HIS A 657 -33.07 11.84 -3.09
N GLY A 658 -32.37 11.23 -2.12
CA GLY A 658 -32.90 10.12 -1.34
C GLY A 658 -33.06 8.86 -2.19
N GLU A 659 -33.87 7.93 -1.71
CA GLU A 659 -34.15 6.64 -2.32
C GLU A 659 -35.57 6.58 -2.87
N ILE A 660 -35.83 5.61 -3.77
CA ILE A 660 -37.19 5.21 -4.13
C ILE A 660 -37.60 4.10 -3.14
N PRO A 661 -38.55 4.34 -2.23
CA PRO A 661 -38.92 3.33 -1.22
C PRO A 661 -39.33 2.01 -1.85
N GLY A 662 -38.60 0.94 -1.53
CA GLY A 662 -38.83 -0.40 -2.09
C GLY A 662 -38.55 -0.54 -3.60
N GLY A 663 -38.00 0.49 -4.23
CA GLY A 663 -37.58 0.45 -5.63
C GLY A 663 -36.28 -0.36 -5.81
N ARG A 664 -36.13 -0.96 -6.98
CA ARG A 664 -35.06 -1.91 -7.33
C ARG A 664 -34.41 -1.54 -8.65
N PHE A 665 -33.11 -1.76 -8.79
CA PHE A 665 -32.33 -1.47 -9.99
C PHE A 665 -31.43 -2.64 -10.37
N ALA A 666 -31.26 -2.88 -11.67
CA ALA A 666 -30.42 -3.96 -12.19
C ALA A 666 -29.68 -3.53 -13.47
N ILE A 667 -28.42 -3.99 -13.56
CA ILE A 667 -27.56 -3.85 -14.73
C ILE A 667 -27.36 -5.25 -15.32
N ILE A 668 -27.78 -5.40 -16.56
CA ILE A 668 -27.70 -6.65 -17.33
C ILE A 668 -26.55 -6.54 -18.33
N GLY A 669 -25.62 -7.50 -18.28
CA GLY A 669 -24.54 -7.63 -19.23
C GLY A 669 -24.95 -8.47 -20.41
N TYR A 670 -24.76 -7.95 -21.62
CA TYR A 670 -24.97 -8.64 -22.89
C TYR A 670 -23.63 -8.97 -23.56
N GLY A 671 -23.68 -9.59 -24.74
CA GLY A 671 -22.51 -9.81 -25.59
C GLY A 671 -21.39 -10.54 -24.86
N SER A 672 -20.17 -10.02 -25.01
CA SER A 672 -18.97 -10.65 -24.43
C SER A 672 -18.90 -10.56 -22.90
N LEU A 673 -19.48 -9.53 -22.27
CA LEU A 673 -19.59 -9.45 -20.81
C LEU A 673 -20.58 -10.51 -20.28
N GLY A 674 -21.71 -10.64 -20.97
CA GLY A 674 -22.76 -11.59 -20.63
C GLY A 674 -22.29 -13.04 -20.72
N GLY A 675 -21.65 -13.39 -21.84
CA GLY A 675 -21.12 -14.74 -22.05
C GLY A 675 -19.71 -14.98 -21.53
N LEU A 676 -19.21 -14.18 -20.58
CA LEU A 676 -17.92 -14.35 -19.92
C LEU A 676 -16.73 -14.52 -20.88
N GLU A 677 -16.70 -13.71 -21.94
CA GLU A 677 -15.74 -13.83 -23.04
C GLU A 677 -15.14 -12.46 -23.42
N LEU A 678 -14.87 -11.63 -22.41
CA LEU A 678 -14.40 -10.25 -22.58
C LEU A 678 -12.92 -10.22 -23.02
N GLY A 679 -12.56 -9.41 -24.02
CA GLY A 679 -11.18 -9.19 -24.44
C GLY A 679 -10.54 -7.95 -23.81
N PHE A 680 -9.21 -7.80 -23.94
CA PHE A 680 -8.45 -6.68 -23.35
C PHE A 680 -8.86 -5.27 -23.82
N GLY A 681 -9.61 -5.17 -24.91
CA GLY A 681 -10.11 -3.90 -25.46
C GLY A 681 -11.59 -3.98 -25.84
N SER A 682 -12.36 -4.85 -25.19
CA SER A 682 -13.80 -4.95 -25.42
C SER A 682 -14.57 -3.83 -24.70
N ASP A 683 -15.63 -3.35 -25.34
CA ASP A 683 -16.64 -2.49 -24.73
C ASP A 683 -17.56 -3.30 -23.80
N LEU A 684 -18.32 -2.63 -22.94
CA LEU A 684 -19.34 -3.26 -22.10
C LEU A 684 -20.73 -3.06 -22.68
N ASP A 685 -21.36 -4.15 -23.12
CA ASP A 685 -22.76 -4.16 -23.57
C ASP A 685 -23.70 -4.20 -22.34
N LEU A 686 -24.33 -3.07 -21.99
CA LEU A 686 -25.15 -2.93 -20.79
C LEU A 686 -26.61 -2.58 -21.11
N VAL A 687 -27.54 -3.19 -20.37
CA VAL A 687 -28.97 -2.83 -20.33
C VAL A 687 -29.39 -2.56 -18.89
N PHE A 688 -30.15 -1.49 -18.67
CA PHE A 688 -30.58 -1.08 -17.34
C PHE A 688 -32.06 -1.35 -17.14
N LEU A 689 -32.38 -2.00 -16.02
CA LEU A 689 -33.74 -2.32 -15.60
C LEU A 689 -34.04 -1.68 -14.26
N HIS A 690 -35.28 -1.26 -14.06
CA HIS A 690 -35.79 -0.90 -12.76
C HIS A 690 -37.13 -1.56 -12.48
N ASP A 691 -37.49 -1.63 -11.22
CA ASP A 691 -38.84 -1.95 -10.79
C ASP A 691 -39.17 -1.16 -9.53
N ASN A 692 -40.42 -0.71 -9.40
CA ASN A 692 -40.83 0.09 -8.25
C ASN A 692 -42.26 -0.28 -7.81
N PRO A 693 -42.54 -0.28 -6.49
CA PRO A 693 -43.86 -0.62 -5.99
C PRO A 693 -44.94 0.33 -6.53
N ALA A 694 -46.16 -0.20 -6.69
CA ALA A 694 -47.31 0.61 -7.05
C ALA A 694 -47.61 1.66 -5.96
N GLY A 695 -47.90 2.89 -6.38
CA GLY A 695 -48.18 4.02 -5.46
C GLY A 695 -46.95 4.76 -4.94
N VAL A 696 -45.73 4.40 -5.39
CA VAL A 696 -44.52 5.17 -5.13
C VAL A 696 -44.27 6.14 -6.29
N ASP A 697 -44.65 7.41 -6.09
CA ASP A 697 -44.58 8.43 -7.15
C ASP A 697 -43.30 9.27 -7.10
N ALA A 698 -42.52 9.20 -6.01
CA ALA A 698 -41.31 10.00 -5.83
C ALA A 698 -40.29 9.38 -4.85
N SER A 699 -39.04 9.83 -4.96
CA SER A 699 -37.98 9.56 -3.97
C SER A 699 -38.17 10.35 -2.67
N ASP A 700 -37.60 9.85 -1.58
CA ASP A 700 -37.83 10.35 -0.20
C ASP A 700 -36.85 11.45 0.28
N GLY A 701 -35.94 11.91 -0.59
CA GLY A 701 -34.94 12.92 -0.24
C GLY A 701 -35.38 14.36 -0.47
N ALA A 702 -34.48 15.30 -0.14
CA ALA A 702 -34.74 16.74 -0.20
C ALA A 702 -35.10 17.29 -1.59
N ARG A 703 -34.73 16.57 -2.66
CA ARG A 703 -35.06 16.91 -4.05
C ARG A 703 -35.73 15.69 -4.71
N PRO A 704 -37.03 15.46 -4.46
CA PRO A 704 -37.71 14.25 -4.91
C PRO A 704 -37.74 14.13 -6.43
N LEU A 705 -37.59 12.90 -6.93
CA LEU A 705 -37.71 12.55 -8.35
C LEU A 705 -38.67 11.37 -8.52
N GLU A 706 -39.43 11.38 -9.61
CA GLU A 706 -40.23 10.24 -10.07
C GLU A 706 -39.33 9.03 -10.39
N PRO A 707 -39.74 7.78 -10.11
CA PRO A 707 -38.88 6.59 -10.20
C PRO A 707 -38.16 6.44 -11.55
N GLY A 708 -38.87 6.57 -12.67
CA GLY A 708 -38.26 6.45 -14.00
C GLY A 708 -37.15 7.46 -14.21
N ARG A 709 -37.35 8.72 -13.77
CA ARG A 709 -36.33 9.76 -13.82
C ARG A 709 -35.18 9.53 -12.85
N TRP A 710 -35.44 9.02 -11.65
CA TRP A 710 -34.40 8.71 -10.66
C TRP A 710 -33.46 7.63 -11.19
N TYR A 711 -34.01 6.51 -11.69
CA TYR A 711 -33.21 5.42 -12.24
C TYR A 711 -32.52 5.79 -13.56
N ALA A 712 -33.14 6.61 -14.41
CA ALA A 712 -32.48 7.15 -15.60
C ALA A 712 -31.23 7.98 -15.24
N ARG A 713 -31.31 8.80 -14.18
CA ARG A 713 -30.15 9.55 -13.68
C ARG A 713 -29.08 8.63 -13.07
N LEU A 714 -29.49 7.61 -12.32
CA LEU A 714 -28.54 6.62 -11.80
C LEU A 714 -27.78 5.92 -12.93
N ALA A 715 -28.49 5.44 -13.97
CA ALA A 715 -27.87 4.82 -15.14
C ALA A 715 -26.93 5.78 -15.89
N GLN A 716 -27.36 7.03 -16.11
CA GLN A 716 -26.51 8.08 -16.69
C GLN A 716 -25.25 8.31 -15.86
N LYS A 717 -25.36 8.26 -14.54
CA LYS A 717 -24.22 8.45 -13.63
C LYS A 717 -23.26 7.29 -13.65
N VAL A 718 -23.76 6.05 -13.66
CA VAL A 718 -22.94 4.84 -13.87
C VAL A 718 -22.17 4.96 -15.19
N MET A 719 -22.85 5.34 -16.28
CA MET A 719 -22.21 5.53 -17.57
C MET A 719 -21.15 6.64 -17.54
N ALA A 720 -21.45 7.76 -16.89
CA ALA A 720 -20.52 8.88 -16.76
C ALA A 720 -19.25 8.48 -15.99
N LEU A 721 -19.38 7.73 -14.90
CA LEU A 721 -18.23 7.26 -14.10
C LEU A 721 -17.38 6.23 -14.85
N LEU A 722 -18.01 5.28 -15.55
CA LEU A 722 -17.30 4.30 -16.38
C LEU A 722 -16.54 4.96 -17.54
N GLY A 723 -17.14 5.97 -18.17
CA GLY A 723 -16.57 6.69 -19.33
C GLY A 723 -15.69 7.90 -18.99
N ALA A 724 -15.60 8.30 -17.72
CA ALA A 724 -14.81 9.45 -17.29
C ALA A 724 -13.31 9.22 -17.52
N VAL A 725 -12.63 10.27 -18.00
CA VAL A 725 -11.17 10.23 -18.24
C VAL A 725 -10.45 10.69 -16.97
N THR A 726 -9.76 9.75 -16.33
CA THR A 726 -8.86 9.99 -15.19
C THR A 726 -7.41 10.08 -15.67
N ALA A 727 -6.47 10.36 -14.76
CA ALA A 727 -5.03 10.22 -15.02
C ALA A 727 -4.64 8.79 -15.49
N ALA A 728 -5.46 7.79 -15.18
CA ALA A 728 -5.33 6.40 -15.60
C ALA A 728 -6.19 6.06 -16.84
N GLY A 729 -6.72 7.04 -17.56
CA GLY A 729 -7.63 6.84 -18.70
C GLY A 729 -9.07 6.58 -18.29
N ARG A 730 -9.82 5.85 -19.11
CA ARG A 730 -11.21 5.42 -18.85
C ARG A 730 -11.25 4.04 -18.21
N LEU A 731 -12.32 3.72 -17.48
CA LEU A 731 -12.56 2.35 -17.01
C LEU A 731 -12.95 1.46 -18.18
N TYR A 732 -14.05 1.80 -18.85
CA TYR A 732 -14.59 1.08 -20.00
C TYR A 732 -15.37 2.01 -20.92
N ASP A 733 -15.33 1.73 -22.22
CA ASP A 733 -16.35 2.23 -23.14
C ASP A 733 -17.61 1.35 -23.04
N ILE A 734 -18.78 1.95 -23.27
CA ILE A 734 -20.08 1.35 -22.94
C ILE A 734 -20.96 1.38 -24.18
N ASP A 735 -21.57 0.24 -24.48
CA ASP A 735 -22.59 0.10 -25.50
C ASP A 735 -23.94 -0.25 -24.86
N VAL A 736 -24.94 0.56 -25.14
CA VAL A 736 -26.32 0.40 -24.62
C VAL A 736 -27.33 0.12 -25.73
N ARG A 737 -26.86 -0.25 -26.94
CA ARG A 737 -27.72 -0.41 -28.14
C ARG A 737 -28.61 -1.64 -28.10
N LEU A 738 -28.32 -2.63 -27.25
CA LEU A 738 -29.11 -3.86 -27.09
C LEU A 738 -30.32 -3.73 -26.16
N ARG A 739 -30.61 -2.52 -25.66
CA ARG A 739 -31.83 -2.23 -24.89
C ARG A 739 -33.07 -2.22 -25.79
N PRO A 740 -34.29 -2.39 -25.24
CA PRO A 740 -35.54 -2.31 -26.02
C PRO A 740 -35.62 -1.04 -26.89
N ASP A 741 -36.03 -1.21 -28.15
CA ASP A 741 -36.11 -0.13 -29.16
C ASP A 741 -34.74 0.54 -29.49
N GLY A 742 -33.64 -0.06 -29.04
CA GLY A 742 -32.27 0.35 -29.31
C GLY A 742 -31.99 1.80 -28.95
N GLY A 743 -31.27 2.51 -29.82
CA GLY A 743 -30.91 3.92 -29.63
C GLY A 743 -32.10 4.89 -29.45
N LYS A 744 -33.31 4.49 -29.87
CA LYS A 744 -34.54 5.28 -29.76
C LYS A 744 -35.34 4.98 -28.48
N GLY A 745 -35.04 3.89 -27.79
CA GLY A 745 -35.70 3.49 -26.55
C GLY A 745 -35.16 4.22 -25.32
N SER A 746 -35.95 4.18 -24.23
CA SER A 746 -35.55 4.68 -22.91
C SER A 746 -34.22 4.05 -22.48
N LEU A 747 -33.37 4.82 -21.79
CA LEU A 747 -32.10 4.30 -21.28
C LEU A 747 -32.33 3.19 -20.24
N VAL A 748 -33.37 3.34 -19.44
CA VAL A 748 -33.77 2.37 -18.41
C VAL A 748 -35.20 1.97 -18.68
N SER A 749 -35.46 0.67 -18.67
CA SER A 749 -36.80 0.11 -18.85
C SER A 749 -37.33 -0.43 -17.53
N SER A 750 -38.63 -0.29 -17.28
CA SER A 750 -39.26 -1.06 -16.20
C SER A 750 -39.22 -2.55 -16.54
N LEU A 751 -39.15 -3.41 -15.53
CA LEU A 751 -39.18 -4.86 -15.74
C LEU A 751 -40.45 -5.29 -16.50
N ALA A 752 -41.59 -4.66 -16.19
CA ALA A 752 -42.86 -4.91 -16.87
C ALA A 752 -42.79 -4.59 -18.37
N SER A 753 -42.31 -3.39 -18.73
CA SER A 753 -42.16 -2.98 -20.14
C SER A 753 -41.11 -3.82 -20.88
N TYR A 754 -40.04 -4.21 -20.21
CA TYR A 754 -39.05 -5.12 -20.77
C TYR A 754 -39.64 -6.52 -21.06
N THR A 755 -40.44 -7.05 -20.13
CA THR A 755 -41.13 -8.34 -20.28
C THR A 755 -42.08 -8.33 -21.47
N GLU A 756 -42.90 -7.27 -21.58
CA GLU A 756 -43.82 -7.09 -22.70
C GLU A 756 -43.06 -6.94 -24.03
N TYR A 757 -41.96 -6.19 -24.05
CA TYR A 757 -41.12 -6.04 -25.23
C TYR A 757 -40.58 -7.38 -25.74
N GLN A 758 -39.98 -8.16 -24.84
CA GLN A 758 -39.44 -9.49 -25.15
C GLN A 758 -40.54 -10.46 -25.61
N ARG A 759 -41.79 -10.22 -25.20
CA ARG A 759 -42.96 -11.02 -25.61
C ARG A 759 -43.49 -10.67 -26.98
N GLU A 760 -43.78 -9.40 -27.22
CA GLU A 760 -44.61 -8.97 -28.34
C GLU A 760 -43.82 -8.33 -29.50
N ARG A 761 -42.62 -7.78 -29.23
CA ARG A 761 -41.93 -6.88 -30.17
C ARG A 761 -40.51 -7.30 -30.55
N ALA A 762 -39.82 -8.03 -29.68
CA ALA A 762 -38.41 -8.39 -29.89
C ALA A 762 -38.22 -9.35 -31.08
N TRP A 763 -37.21 -9.07 -31.90
CA TRP A 763 -36.85 -9.90 -33.06
C TRP A 763 -36.07 -11.14 -32.65
N THR A 764 -36.01 -12.14 -33.55
CA THR A 764 -35.23 -13.38 -33.35
C THR A 764 -33.76 -13.12 -32.95
N TRP A 765 -33.11 -12.12 -33.56
CA TRP A 765 -31.71 -11.77 -33.23
C TRP A 765 -31.56 -11.14 -31.83
N GLU A 766 -32.60 -10.49 -31.30
CA GLU A 766 -32.58 -9.98 -29.93
C GLU A 766 -32.71 -11.13 -28.92
N HIS A 767 -33.51 -12.15 -29.26
CA HIS A 767 -33.56 -13.40 -28.49
C HIS A 767 -32.23 -14.15 -28.57
N GLN A 768 -31.54 -14.14 -29.72
CA GLN A 768 -30.17 -14.68 -29.83
C GLN A 768 -29.20 -13.96 -28.87
N ALA A 769 -29.21 -12.62 -28.86
CA ALA A 769 -28.39 -11.83 -27.94
C ALA A 769 -28.75 -12.10 -26.46
N LEU A 770 -30.03 -12.34 -26.16
CA LEU A 770 -30.54 -12.65 -24.82
C LEU A 770 -30.01 -14.00 -24.28
N VAL A 771 -29.60 -14.95 -25.14
CA VAL A 771 -29.01 -16.23 -24.71
C VAL A 771 -27.80 -15.99 -23.80
N ARG A 772 -26.95 -15.02 -24.12
CA ARG A 772 -25.75 -14.71 -23.34
C ARG A 772 -25.98 -13.72 -22.21
N ALA A 773 -27.15 -13.06 -22.17
CA ALA A 773 -27.42 -12.03 -21.19
C ALA A 773 -27.47 -12.57 -19.75
N ARG A 774 -26.92 -11.82 -18.80
CA ARG A 774 -26.93 -12.16 -17.37
C ARG A 774 -26.96 -10.91 -16.49
N GLY A 775 -27.38 -11.08 -15.24
CA GLY A 775 -27.20 -10.09 -14.20
C GLY A 775 -25.72 -9.79 -13.91
N VAL A 776 -25.34 -8.51 -13.84
CA VAL A 776 -23.97 -8.05 -13.55
C VAL A 776 -23.91 -7.31 -12.21
N ALA A 777 -24.84 -6.39 -11.97
CA ALA A 777 -24.89 -5.60 -10.74
C ALA A 777 -26.34 -5.15 -10.43
N GLY A 778 -26.62 -4.85 -9.16
CA GLY A 778 -27.94 -4.36 -8.71
C GLY A 778 -28.61 -5.29 -7.68
N ASP A 779 -29.90 -5.07 -7.47
CA ASP A 779 -30.71 -5.80 -6.49
C ASP A 779 -30.87 -7.27 -6.86
N ALA A 780 -30.47 -8.17 -5.97
CA ALA A 780 -30.52 -9.63 -6.18
C ALA A 780 -31.92 -10.12 -6.59
N SER A 781 -32.98 -9.54 -6.00
CA SER A 781 -34.36 -9.87 -6.33
C SER A 781 -34.76 -9.48 -7.76
N LEU A 782 -34.32 -8.31 -8.25
CA LEU A 782 -34.65 -7.87 -9.61
C LEU A 782 -33.83 -8.63 -10.65
N LEU A 783 -32.59 -9.01 -10.33
CA LEU A 783 -31.79 -9.91 -11.16
C LEU A 783 -32.46 -11.29 -11.29
N ALA A 784 -33.01 -11.82 -10.19
CA ALA A 784 -33.77 -13.07 -10.22
C ALA A 784 -35.04 -12.96 -11.08
N ASP A 785 -35.77 -11.83 -10.98
CA ASP A 785 -36.94 -11.59 -11.82
C ASP A 785 -36.57 -11.46 -13.32
N PHE A 786 -35.45 -10.79 -13.64
CA PHE A 786 -34.91 -10.77 -15.00
C PHE A 786 -34.61 -12.18 -15.52
N GLU A 787 -34.00 -13.05 -14.70
CA GLU A 787 -33.72 -14.43 -15.12
C GLU A 787 -35.00 -15.22 -15.41
N GLN A 788 -36.11 -14.94 -14.70
CA GLN A 788 -37.41 -15.53 -15.02
C GLN A 788 -37.92 -15.05 -16.38
N VAL A 789 -37.86 -13.75 -16.66
CA VAL A 789 -38.27 -13.17 -17.96
C VAL A 789 -37.43 -13.75 -19.09
N ARG A 790 -36.12 -13.86 -18.87
CA ARG A 790 -35.19 -14.48 -19.81
C ARG A 790 -35.54 -15.93 -20.07
N ALA A 791 -35.73 -16.74 -19.01
CA ALA A 791 -36.11 -18.14 -19.13
C ALA A 791 -37.42 -18.34 -19.88
N GLN A 792 -38.45 -17.54 -19.56
CA GLN A 792 -39.75 -17.57 -20.25
C GLN A 792 -39.65 -17.16 -21.72
N THR A 793 -38.78 -16.21 -22.05
CA THR A 793 -38.59 -15.75 -23.43
C THR A 793 -37.83 -16.77 -24.26
N LEU A 794 -36.74 -17.30 -23.72
CA LEU A 794 -35.93 -18.29 -24.42
C LEU A 794 -36.66 -19.64 -24.52
N GLY A 795 -37.41 -20.07 -23.50
CA GLY A 795 -38.13 -21.34 -23.42
C GLY A 795 -39.44 -21.43 -24.23
N ARG A 796 -39.75 -20.48 -25.10
CA ARG A 796 -40.95 -20.53 -25.96
C ARG A 796 -40.82 -21.56 -27.06
N GLU A 797 -41.92 -22.21 -27.40
CA GLU A 797 -42.01 -22.99 -28.63
C GLU A 797 -41.88 -22.07 -29.85
N ARG A 798 -41.09 -22.50 -30.83
CA ARG A 798 -40.83 -21.76 -32.07
C ARG A 798 -40.98 -22.71 -33.25
N ASP A 799 -41.47 -22.16 -34.36
CA ASP A 799 -41.37 -22.85 -35.64
C ASP A 799 -39.91 -22.90 -36.10
N GLN A 800 -39.37 -24.12 -36.23
CA GLN A 800 -37.95 -24.34 -36.52
C GLN A 800 -37.55 -23.76 -37.89
N ALA A 801 -38.41 -23.89 -38.90
CA ALA A 801 -38.13 -23.39 -40.25
C ALA A 801 -37.98 -21.86 -40.26
N THR A 802 -38.88 -21.15 -39.58
CA THR A 802 -38.82 -19.69 -39.45
C THR A 802 -37.59 -19.24 -38.66
N LEU A 803 -37.30 -19.89 -37.52
CA LEU A 803 -36.11 -19.60 -36.72
C LEU A 803 -34.82 -19.73 -37.56
N TYR A 804 -34.67 -20.85 -38.28
CA TYR A 804 -33.46 -21.12 -39.06
C TYR A 804 -33.32 -20.14 -40.22
N ALA A 805 -34.43 -19.82 -40.91
CA ALA A 805 -34.44 -18.82 -41.98
C ALA A 805 -34.02 -17.42 -41.47
N ASP A 806 -34.51 -17.00 -40.31
CA ASP A 806 -34.15 -15.72 -39.70
C ASP A 806 -32.66 -15.66 -39.32
N VAL A 807 -32.15 -16.72 -38.68
CA VAL A 807 -30.75 -16.83 -38.26
C VAL A 807 -29.81 -16.83 -39.47
N LEU A 808 -30.09 -17.64 -40.50
CA LEU A 808 -29.29 -17.70 -41.73
C LEU A 808 -29.27 -16.35 -42.45
N LYS A 809 -30.42 -15.70 -42.57
CA LYS A 809 -30.54 -14.37 -43.18
C LYS A 809 -29.72 -13.32 -42.41
N MET A 810 -29.82 -13.34 -41.08
CA MET A 810 -29.07 -12.40 -40.23
C MET A 810 -27.57 -12.64 -40.34
N ARG A 811 -27.13 -13.90 -40.22
CA ARG A 811 -25.70 -14.26 -40.27
C ARG A 811 -25.07 -13.94 -41.62
N GLY A 812 -25.76 -14.23 -42.72
CA GLY A 812 -25.30 -13.92 -44.07
C GLY A 812 -25.14 -12.41 -44.31
N ARG A 813 -26.10 -11.60 -43.83
CA ARG A 813 -25.98 -10.13 -43.87
C ARG A 813 -24.76 -9.66 -43.07
N MET A 814 -24.61 -10.13 -41.84
CA MET A 814 -23.47 -9.78 -40.99
C MET A 814 -22.12 -10.19 -41.62
N ARG A 815 -22.03 -11.36 -42.26
CA ARG A 815 -20.82 -11.80 -42.95
C ARG A 815 -20.46 -10.85 -44.09
N THR A 816 -21.45 -10.51 -44.92
CA THR A 816 -21.25 -9.61 -46.07
C THR A 816 -20.73 -8.24 -45.64
N GLU A 817 -21.20 -7.73 -44.50
CA GLU A 817 -20.82 -6.41 -44.00
C GLU A 817 -19.50 -6.40 -43.21
N LEU A 818 -19.21 -7.47 -42.45
CA LEU A 818 -18.17 -7.46 -41.42
C LEU A 818 -16.98 -8.39 -41.69
N ASP A 819 -17.11 -9.40 -42.54
CA ASP A 819 -15.99 -10.29 -42.88
C ASP A 819 -14.91 -9.51 -43.63
N ARG A 820 -13.67 -9.69 -43.20
CA ARG A 820 -12.47 -9.08 -43.77
C ARG A 820 -11.44 -10.12 -44.23
N SER A 821 -11.86 -11.37 -44.37
CA SER A 821 -11.04 -12.46 -44.90
C SER A 821 -10.59 -12.18 -46.33
N ASP A 822 -9.39 -12.63 -46.67
CA ASP A 822 -8.80 -12.57 -48.01
C ASP A 822 -8.12 -13.90 -48.36
N ALA A 823 -7.48 -13.98 -49.54
CA ALA A 823 -6.85 -15.23 -50.00
C ALA A 823 -5.70 -15.72 -49.11
N ALA A 824 -5.12 -14.86 -48.27
CA ALA A 824 -3.98 -15.17 -47.42
C ALA A 824 -4.32 -15.20 -45.93
N ARG A 825 -5.44 -14.59 -45.51
CA ARG A 825 -5.79 -14.38 -44.10
C ARG A 825 -7.27 -14.61 -43.85
N LEU A 826 -7.58 -15.24 -42.74
CA LEU A 826 -8.94 -15.48 -42.25
C LEU A 826 -9.29 -14.52 -41.12
N ASP A 827 -10.50 -13.96 -41.16
CA ASP A 827 -11.09 -13.23 -40.04
C ASP A 827 -11.57 -14.22 -38.98
N LEU A 828 -10.84 -14.30 -37.87
CA LEU A 828 -11.09 -15.26 -36.80
C LEU A 828 -12.46 -15.09 -36.14
N LYS A 829 -13.04 -13.89 -36.24
CA LYS A 829 -14.34 -13.58 -35.64
C LYS A 829 -15.46 -13.75 -36.67
N GLN A 830 -15.33 -13.09 -37.82
CA GLN A 830 -16.42 -12.92 -38.79
C GLN A 830 -16.35 -13.87 -39.99
N GLY A 831 -15.20 -14.51 -40.22
CA GLY A 831 -14.99 -15.42 -41.35
C GLY A 831 -15.76 -16.74 -41.21
N ALA A 832 -15.73 -17.53 -42.29
CA ALA A 832 -16.34 -18.86 -42.33
C ALA A 832 -15.71 -19.80 -41.29
N GLY A 833 -16.54 -20.40 -40.43
CA GLY A 833 -16.06 -21.22 -39.30
C GLY A 833 -15.42 -20.41 -38.18
N GLY A 834 -15.60 -19.08 -38.16
CA GLY A 834 -15.08 -18.21 -37.11
C GLY A 834 -15.90 -18.26 -35.81
N VAL A 835 -15.48 -17.48 -34.81
CA VAL A 835 -16.13 -17.45 -33.48
C VAL A 835 -17.61 -17.06 -33.56
N VAL A 836 -18.01 -16.17 -34.48
CA VAL A 836 -19.41 -15.74 -34.62
C VAL A 836 -20.29 -16.85 -35.20
N ASP A 837 -19.74 -17.74 -36.03
CA ASP A 837 -20.51 -18.90 -36.52
C ASP A 837 -20.83 -19.86 -35.37
N LEU A 838 -19.84 -20.14 -34.52
CA LEU A 838 -20.04 -20.93 -33.31
C LEU A 838 -21.06 -20.27 -32.38
N GLU A 839 -20.96 -18.96 -32.16
CA GLU A 839 -21.93 -18.23 -31.35
C GLU A 839 -23.36 -18.35 -31.91
N PHE A 840 -23.54 -18.17 -33.23
CA PHE A 840 -24.84 -18.31 -33.88
C PHE A 840 -25.40 -19.74 -33.81
N LEU A 841 -24.54 -20.75 -33.99
CA LEU A 841 -24.92 -22.16 -33.85
C LEU A 841 -25.48 -22.44 -32.46
N LEU A 842 -24.74 -22.04 -31.42
CA LEU A 842 -25.11 -22.30 -30.03
C LEU A 842 -26.38 -21.52 -29.63
N GLN A 843 -26.49 -20.25 -30.01
CA GLN A 843 -27.69 -19.45 -29.77
C GLN A 843 -28.93 -20.07 -30.43
N THR A 844 -28.78 -20.55 -31.66
CA THR A 844 -29.88 -21.20 -32.39
C THR A 844 -30.28 -22.50 -31.73
N GLY A 845 -29.32 -23.31 -31.28
CA GLY A 845 -29.57 -24.52 -30.53
C GLY A 845 -30.38 -24.27 -29.26
N VAL A 846 -30.00 -23.23 -28.49
CA VAL A 846 -30.78 -22.83 -27.30
C VAL A 846 -32.20 -22.43 -27.68
N LEU A 847 -32.39 -21.56 -28.67
CA LEU A 847 -33.73 -21.10 -29.07
C LEU A 847 -34.62 -22.21 -29.66
N ALA A 848 -34.01 -23.23 -30.29
CA ALA A 848 -34.72 -24.35 -30.90
C ALA A 848 -35.13 -25.42 -29.89
N ARG A 849 -34.37 -25.60 -28.80
CA ARG A 849 -34.51 -26.77 -27.90
C ARG A 849 -34.88 -26.43 -26.46
N SER A 850 -34.76 -25.17 -26.03
CA SER A 850 -35.04 -24.73 -24.65
C SER A 850 -36.46 -25.03 -24.17
N ALA A 851 -37.45 -25.06 -25.08
CA ALA A 851 -38.84 -25.40 -24.75
C ALA A 851 -38.97 -26.84 -24.26
N GLN A 852 -38.19 -27.78 -24.81
CA GLN A 852 -38.17 -29.18 -24.38
C GLN A 852 -37.08 -29.46 -23.34
N HIS A 853 -36.02 -28.64 -23.29
CA HIS A 853 -34.85 -28.84 -22.44
C HIS A 853 -34.50 -27.57 -21.66
N ALA A 854 -35.18 -27.35 -20.53
CA ALA A 854 -34.98 -26.18 -19.67
C ALA A 854 -33.52 -26.03 -19.14
N ALA A 855 -32.74 -27.11 -19.11
CA ALA A 855 -31.31 -27.07 -18.73
C ALA A 855 -30.47 -26.13 -19.64
N LEU A 856 -30.87 -25.94 -20.90
CA LEU A 856 -30.22 -25.02 -21.85
C LEU A 856 -30.34 -23.54 -21.43
N LEU A 857 -31.21 -23.22 -20.47
CA LEU A 857 -31.43 -21.86 -19.98
C LEU A 857 -30.40 -21.44 -18.92
N GLN A 858 -29.55 -22.35 -18.43
CA GLN A 858 -28.55 -22.11 -17.38
C GLN A 858 -27.18 -21.62 -17.89
N PRO A 859 -26.54 -22.25 -18.89
CA PRO A 859 -25.25 -21.79 -19.39
C PRO A 859 -25.33 -20.44 -20.13
N ARG A 860 -24.23 -19.69 -20.17
CA ARG A 860 -24.11 -18.38 -20.85
C ARG A 860 -22.82 -18.30 -21.67
N ASP A 861 -21.76 -18.89 -21.14
CA ASP A 861 -20.46 -19.00 -21.78
C ASP A 861 -20.46 -20.10 -22.85
N THR A 862 -19.63 -19.89 -23.85
CA THR A 862 -19.50 -20.76 -25.02
C THR A 862 -19.18 -22.22 -24.65
N PRO A 863 -18.20 -22.53 -23.77
CA PRO A 863 -17.93 -23.90 -23.36
C PRO A 863 -19.14 -24.61 -22.75
N SER A 864 -19.79 -23.98 -21.76
CA SER A 864 -20.95 -24.60 -21.10
C SER A 864 -22.16 -24.74 -22.02
N LEU A 865 -22.31 -23.87 -23.03
CA LEU A 865 -23.33 -23.99 -24.07
C LEU A 865 -23.06 -25.17 -25.00
N ILE A 866 -21.80 -25.42 -25.39
CA ILE A 866 -21.42 -26.60 -26.19
C ILE A 866 -21.81 -27.87 -25.44
N ASP A 867 -21.44 -27.98 -24.17
CA ASP A 867 -21.72 -29.17 -23.37
C ASP A 867 -23.23 -29.40 -23.21
N ALA A 868 -23.98 -28.35 -22.89
CA ALA A 868 -25.42 -28.48 -22.70
C ALA A 868 -26.14 -28.87 -24.00
N LEU A 869 -25.72 -28.34 -25.15
CA LEU A 869 -26.32 -28.68 -26.44
C LEU A 869 -25.95 -30.09 -26.92
N ALA A 870 -24.74 -30.57 -26.62
CA ALA A 870 -24.36 -31.95 -26.86
C ALA A 870 -25.23 -32.92 -26.03
N VAL A 871 -25.45 -32.64 -24.75
CA VAL A 871 -26.30 -33.46 -23.87
C VAL A 871 -27.75 -33.55 -24.39
N THR A 872 -28.27 -32.48 -25.00
CA THR A 872 -29.63 -32.49 -25.58
C THR A 872 -29.73 -33.15 -26.95
N GLY A 873 -28.61 -33.60 -27.54
CA GLY A 873 -28.55 -34.17 -28.89
C GLY A 873 -28.77 -33.15 -30.00
N PHE A 874 -28.67 -31.84 -29.71
CA PHE A 874 -28.65 -30.81 -30.75
C PHE A 874 -27.33 -30.84 -31.53
N LEU A 875 -26.22 -31.01 -30.81
CA LEU A 875 -24.92 -31.27 -31.41
C LEU A 875 -24.70 -32.79 -31.48
N PRO A 876 -24.22 -33.35 -32.61
CA PRO A 876 -23.98 -34.78 -32.74
C PRO A 876 -22.92 -35.31 -31.76
N ASP A 877 -23.05 -36.59 -31.38
CA ASP A 877 -22.11 -37.24 -30.47
C ASP A 877 -20.67 -37.15 -31.00
N GLY A 878 -19.74 -36.74 -30.14
CA GLY A 878 -18.32 -36.59 -30.47
C GLY A 878 -17.91 -35.22 -31.04
N THR A 879 -18.85 -34.31 -31.32
CA THR A 879 -18.53 -32.95 -31.84
C THR A 879 -18.06 -31.96 -30.75
N ALA A 880 -18.53 -32.11 -29.51
CA ALA A 880 -18.26 -31.17 -28.41
C ALA A 880 -16.76 -30.90 -28.19
N GLN A 881 -15.94 -31.96 -28.12
CA GLN A 881 -14.49 -31.84 -27.90
C GLN A 881 -13.80 -31.06 -29.03
N ALA A 882 -14.24 -31.26 -30.28
CA ALA A 882 -13.72 -30.54 -31.44
C ALA A 882 -14.10 -29.04 -31.37
N LEU A 883 -15.34 -28.72 -30.97
CA LEU A 883 -15.80 -27.34 -30.81
C LEU A 883 -15.11 -26.61 -29.65
N HIS A 884 -14.87 -27.28 -28.51
CA HIS A 884 -14.07 -26.72 -27.41
C HIS A 884 -12.65 -26.38 -27.88
N SER A 885 -12.01 -27.31 -28.59
CA SER A 885 -10.66 -27.11 -29.12
C SER A 885 -10.63 -25.98 -30.16
N ALA A 886 -11.64 -25.91 -31.03
CA ALA A 886 -11.78 -24.84 -32.01
C ALA A 886 -11.96 -23.47 -31.34
N HIS A 887 -12.86 -23.37 -30.35
CA HIS A 887 -13.10 -22.14 -29.59
C HIS A 887 -11.84 -21.65 -28.88
N ALA A 888 -11.15 -22.53 -28.17
CA ALA A 888 -9.91 -22.21 -27.48
C ALA A 888 -8.82 -21.71 -28.45
N THR A 889 -8.64 -22.40 -29.58
CA THR A 889 -7.65 -22.03 -30.61
C THR A 889 -7.94 -20.66 -31.20
N LEU A 890 -9.19 -20.40 -31.62
CA LEU A 890 -9.57 -19.12 -32.22
C LEU A 890 -9.47 -17.96 -31.21
N LEU A 891 -9.81 -18.20 -29.95
CA LEU A 891 -9.64 -17.22 -28.88
C LEU A 891 -8.16 -16.91 -28.60
N GLU A 892 -7.31 -17.93 -28.53
CA GLU A 892 -5.87 -17.76 -28.28
C GLU A 892 -5.23 -16.88 -29.37
N VAL A 893 -5.45 -17.23 -30.64
CA VAL A 893 -4.93 -16.44 -31.76
C VAL A 893 -5.56 -15.03 -31.79
N GLY A 894 -6.86 -14.92 -31.47
CA GLY A 894 -7.57 -13.65 -31.40
C GLY A 894 -7.05 -12.72 -30.30
N LEU A 895 -6.71 -13.25 -29.12
CA LEU A 895 -6.08 -12.52 -28.02
C LEU A 895 -4.65 -12.13 -28.39
N ALA A 896 -3.88 -13.01 -29.02
CA ALA A 896 -2.53 -12.70 -29.49
C ALA A 896 -2.53 -11.53 -30.49
N CYS A 897 -3.47 -11.50 -31.44
CA CYS A 897 -3.65 -10.34 -32.32
C CYS A 897 -4.00 -9.07 -31.53
N THR A 898 -4.89 -9.17 -30.56
CA THR A 898 -5.32 -8.02 -29.73
C THR A 898 -4.15 -7.46 -28.91
N LEU A 899 -3.37 -8.33 -28.27
CA LEU A 899 -2.18 -7.97 -27.49
C LEU A 899 -1.07 -7.36 -28.35
N ASP A 900 -1.04 -7.68 -29.64
CA ASP A 900 -0.10 -7.11 -30.60
C ASP A 900 -0.69 -5.95 -31.43
N ARG A 901 -1.85 -5.40 -31.04
CA ARG A 901 -2.54 -4.30 -31.76
C ARG A 901 -2.80 -4.59 -33.25
N ARG A 902 -2.96 -5.86 -33.59
CA ARG A 902 -3.31 -6.30 -34.95
C ARG A 902 -4.81 -6.57 -35.05
N PRO A 903 -5.41 -6.38 -36.24
CA PRO A 903 -6.75 -6.91 -36.49
C PRO A 903 -6.75 -8.43 -36.24
N ARG A 904 -7.91 -9.01 -35.90
CA ARG A 904 -8.08 -10.47 -35.72
C ARG A 904 -8.12 -11.22 -37.06
N LEU A 905 -7.22 -10.84 -37.95
CA LEU A 905 -6.93 -11.47 -39.23
C LEU A 905 -5.63 -12.27 -39.07
N ALA A 906 -5.72 -13.58 -39.24
CA ALA A 906 -4.58 -14.47 -39.09
C ALA A 906 -4.30 -15.21 -40.39
N ALA A 907 -3.02 -15.46 -40.67
CA ALA A 907 -2.64 -16.38 -41.73
C ALA A 907 -3.19 -17.78 -41.40
N THR A 908 -3.64 -18.48 -42.42
CA THR A 908 -4.23 -19.79 -42.28
C THR A 908 -3.16 -20.81 -41.85
N THR A 909 -3.36 -21.45 -40.69
CA THR A 909 -2.52 -22.54 -40.17
C THR A 909 -3.33 -23.82 -40.07
N PRO A 910 -2.72 -25.02 -40.03
CA PRO A 910 -3.47 -26.27 -39.90
C PRO A 910 -4.41 -26.30 -38.68
N ALA A 911 -4.00 -25.68 -37.57
CA ALA A 911 -4.84 -25.57 -36.37
C ALA A 911 -6.06 -24.66 -36.58
N ILE A 912 -5.89 -23.52 -37.27
CA ILE A 912 -6.99 -22.61 -37.61
C ILE A 912 -7.93 -23.26 -38.62
N GLU A 913 -7.40 -23.94 -39.65
CA GLU A 913 -8.20 -24.67 -40.63
C GLU A 913 -9.03 -25.76 -39.98
N GLN A 914 -8.42 -26.55 -39.09
CA GLN A 914 -9.11 -27.59 -38.36
C GLN A 914 -10.19 -27.03 -37.43
N ALA A 915 -9.91 -25.92 -36.75
CA ALA A 915 -10.88 -25.23 -35.90
C ALA A 915 -12.08 -24.73 -36.71
N CYS A 916 -11.83 -24.02 -37.81
CA CYS A 916 -12.89 -23.51 -38.68
C CYS A 916 -13.68 -24.65 -39.33
N ALA A 917 -13.02 -25.71 -39.80
CA ALA A 917 -13.68 -26.87 -40.38
C ALA A 917 -14.58 -27.60 -39.37
N ALA A 918 -14.16 -27.72 -38.11
CA ALA A 918 -14.97 -28.31 -37.05
C ALA A 918 -16.26 -27.50 -36.81
N ILE A 919 -16.15 -26.17 -36.75
CA ILE A 919 -17.32 -25.28 -36.61
C ILE A 919 -18.21 -25.36 -37.84
N THR A 920 -17.66 -25.29 -39.05
CA THR A 920 -18.43 -25.41 -40.30
C THR A 920 -19.16 -26.75 -40.41
N SER A 921 -18.50 -27.88 -40.06
CA SER A 921 -19.15 -29.21 -40.08
C SER A 921 -20.32 -29.26 -39.12
N ALA A 922 -20.14 -28.78 -37.89
CA ALA A 922 -21.21 -28.74 -36.90
C ALA A 922 -22.38 -27.85 -37.35
N CYS A 923 -22.10 -26.71 -37.98
CA CYS A 923 -23.14 -25.86 -38.57
C CYS A 923 -23.92 -26.57 -39.69
N VAL A 924 -23.24 -27.28 -40.59
CA VAL A 924 -23.89 -28.02 -41.69
C VAL A 924 -24.73 -29.18 -41.15
N GLU A 925 -24.21 -29.94 -40.19
CA GLU A 925 -24.91 -31.06 -39.56
C GLU A 925 -26.15 -30.60 -38.78
N ALA A 926 -26.13 -29.39 -38.22
CA ALA A 926 -27.28 -28.76 -37.58
C ALA A 926 -28.23 -28.05 -38.57
N GLU A 927 -28.10 -28.28 -39.88
CA GLU A 927 -28.91 -27.65 -40.95
C GLU A 927 -28.81 -26.11 -40.99
N LEU A 928 -27.68 -25.56 -40.54
CA LEU A 928 -27.38 -24.13 -40.50
C LEU A 928 -26.11 -23.82 -41.33
N PRO A 929 -26.08 -24.08 -42.66
CA PRO A 929 -24.92 -23.78 -43.49
C PRO A 929 -24.74 -22.27 -43.66
N PHE A 930 -23.98 -21.65 -42.75
CA PHE A 930 -23.62 -20.25 -42.82
C PHE A 930 -22.68 -20.01 -44.00
N ALA A 931 -23.27 -19.66 -45.15
CA ALA A 931 -22.58 -19.27 -46.38
C ALA A 931 -21.70 -18.04 -46.17
#